data_AF-A0A1D1Y0W3-F1
#
_entry.id   AF-A0A1D1Y0W3-F1
#
_cell.length_a   1.000
_cell.length_b   1.000
_cell.length_c   1.000
_cell.angle_alpha   90.00
_cell.angle_beta   90.00
_cell.angle_gamma   90.00
#
_symmetry.space_group_name_H-M   'P 1'
#
loop_
_entity.id
_entity.type
_entity.pdbx_description
1 polymer ?
#
loop_
_entity_poly.entity_id
_entity_poly.type
_entity_poly.pdbx_seq_one_letter_code
_entity_poly.pdbx_strand_id
1 'polypeptide(L)'
;MDSGEDPDAPDAQRRKKRYHRHTPKQIQTLESMFKECPHPDEKQRMHLSRELALEPRQIKFWFQNRRTQMKVQNERADNCSLRAENDRIRCENIAIREALRNVMCPTCGGPPPTEDSYFDEEKLRMENVRLKEELDRVSSITSKYLGRPISQLPPIQPIPISSLDLSVGGFCSPSLGPSLDLDLLPGTSSSAPPPLPFPTAGMSEVDKSLMLNMAANAMGELIRLVQTDEPLWMKRGGDGREILNLESYDRIFPRSENQLKNPDIRLEASRASCGVMMNATLLVDMFMDSSKWMELFPTIVSRARTMEVLSSGIGGRAGSLLLMYGELQILTPVVSTRDFYFLRFCQQIEQNLWAVADVSVDISRENLVATSRTRRLPSGCLIHDMSNGYSKVTWVEHMEIEEKTPIHHLYRGLVMKGMAFGAQRWLATLERMCERFACLMMHGTSSRDLGASAVPSAEGKRSMMKLAQRMISNFCASISASNGHRWTTLSGLNDVGVRVTVHKSMDPGQPSGVVLSAATSIRLPVSPESVFSFFRNEQTRSQWDVLSNGNSVQEVAHISSGQHPGNCVSLLRALNASQNNMLILQESCTDSSGSLVVYAPIDLPAINIVMSGEDPSYIPLLPSGFTILPDEEPGVGGGASTSSNPSGGSLITVAFQILVSSLPSARLNLESVTTVNNLISTTVQQIKAALNCSSM
;
A
#
# COMPACT_ATOMS: atom_id res chain seq x y z
N MET A 1 39.39 24.29 79.64
CA MET A 1 38.37 24.64 80.64
C MET A 1 37.48 25.67 79.95
N ASP A 2 36.17 25.58 79.91
CA ASP A 2 35.20 24.63 80.43
C ASP A 2 33.84 25.21 79.95
N SER A 3 32.83 24.35 79.84
CA SER A 3 31.41 24.63 80.09
C SER A 3 30.67 25.82 79.44
N GLY A 4 29.62 25.49 78.68
CA GLY A 4 28.26 25.53 79.25
C GLY A 4 27.28 26.61 78.76
N GLU A 5 26.17 26.13 78.16
CA GLU A 5 24.76 26.61 78.24
C GLU A 5 24.44 28.04 77.69
N ASP A 6 23.39 28.34 76.92
CA ASP A 6 22.16 27.69 76.44
C ASP A 6 21.55 28.61 75.31
N PRO A 7 20.24 28.62 74.99
CA PRO A 7 19.57 27.95 73.86
C PRO A 7 19.04 28.87 72.75
N ASP A 8 18.74 28.30 71.58
CA ASP A 8 17.47 28.49 70.84
C ASP A 8 17.48 27.68 69.53
N ALA A 9 16.46 26.83 69.32
CA ALA A 9 15.84 26.58 68.00
C ALA A 9 14.81 25.42 68.04
N PRO A 10 13.64 25.57 67.40
CA PRO A 10 12.80 24.46 66.97
C PRO A 10 13.15 24.04 65.52
N ASP A 11 12.98 22.76 65.20
CA ASP A 11 12.16 22.24 64.08
C ASP A 11 12.63 20.85 63.57
N ALA A 12 11.68 20.11 63.02
CA ALA A 12 11.60 18.67 62.82
C ALA A 12 12.62 18.04 61.85
N GLN A 13 13.06 16.81 62.18
CA GLN A 13 13.58 15.85 61.17
C GLN A 13 13.27 14.37 61.48
N ARG A 14 12.29 13.85 60.73
CA ARG A 14 12.25 12.52 60.08
C ARG A 14 12.68 11.28 60.90
N ARG A 15 11.74 10.69 61.65
CA ARG A 15 11.82 9.28 62.04
C ARG A 15 11.62 8.36 60.82
N LYS A 16 12.70 7.74 60.34
CA LYS A 16 12.69 6.70 59.29
C LYS A 16 11.76 5.54 59.68
N LYS A 17 10.73 5.25 58.88
CA LYS A 17 9.89 4.05 59.00
C LYS A 17 10.76 2.81 58.76
N ARG A 18 10.91 1.97 59.79
CA ARG A 18 11.61 0.68 59.75
C ARG A 18 10.75 -0.29 58.91
N TYR A 19 11.25 -0.75 57.76
CA TYR A 19 10.54 -1.77 56.97
C TYR A 19 10.58 -3.11 57.72
N HIS A 20 9.41 -3.65 58.09
CA HIS A 20 9.32 -5.00 58.65
C HIS A 20 9.59 -6.03 57.54
N ARG A 21 10.63 -6.83 57.72
CA ARG A 21 10.97 -7.96 56.83
C ARG A 21 10.11 -9.16 57.21
N HIS A 22 9.51 -9.83 56.22
CA HIS A 22 8.74 -11.05 56.42
C HIS A 22 9.59 -12.15 57.09
N THR A 23 9.00 -12.92 58.00
CA THR A 23 9.66 -14.06 58.64
C THR A 23 9.82 -15.23 57.67
N PRO A 24 10.78 -16.15 57.88
CA PRO A 24 10.95 -17.32 57.01
C PRO A 24 9.69 -18.16 56.84
N LYS A 25 8.90 -18.33 57.92
CA LYS A 25 7.62 -19.05 57.90
C LYS A 25 6.57 -18.34 57.03
N GLN A 26 6.51 -17.01 57.09
CA GLN A 26 5.63 -16.21 56.24
C GLN A 26 6.03 -16.33 54.76
N ILE A 27 7.33 -16.27 54.46
CA ILE A 27 7.83 -16.44 53.08
C ILE A 27 7.48 -17.82 52.55
N GLN A 28 7.71 -18.89 53.31
CA GLN A 28 7.44 -20.26 52.89
C GLN A 28 5.96 -20.48 52.55
N THR A 29 5.05 -19.94 53.37
CA THR A 29 3.59 -20.07 53.13
C THR A 29 3.16 -19.28 51.90
N LEU A 30 3.69 -18.05 51.73
CA LEU A 30 3.43 -17.23 50.55
C LEU A 30 3.99 -17.86 49.27
N GLU A 31 5.17 -18.49 49.33
CA GLU A 31 5.76 -19.22 48.21
C GLU A 31 4.99 -20.50 47.86
N SER A 32 4.49 -21.23 48.84
CA SER A 32 3.62 -22.39 48.61
C SER A 32 2.35 -21.98 47.86
N MET A 33 1.67 -20.93 48.35
CA MET A 33 0.48 -20.39 47.70
C MET A 33 0.77 -19.82 46.31
N PHE A 34 1.94 -19.22 46.09
CA PHE A 34 2.32 -18.71 44.78
C PHE A 34 2.46 -19.81 43.72
N LYS A 35 2.94 -21.00 44.11
CA LYS A 35 3.04 -22.16 43.21
C LYS A 35 1.66 -22.67 42.78
N GLU A 36 0.67 -22.60 43.65
CA GLU A 36 -0.70 -23.04 43.38
C GLU A 36 -1.53 -21.98 42.64
N CYS A 37 -1.44 -20.72 43.09
CA CYS A 37 -2.18 -19.60 42.52
C CYS A 37 -1.32 -18.30 42.49
N PRO A 38 -0.70 -17.97 41.34
CA PRO A 38 0.11 -16.74 41.19
C PRO A 38 -0.69 -15.42 41.29
N HIS A 39 -2.02 -15.50 41.18
CA HIS A 39 -2.95 -14.36 41.18
C HIS A 39 -4.09 -14.57 42.20
N PRO A 40 -3.80 -14.49 43.52
CA PRO A 40 -4.81 -14.74 44.54
C PRO A 40 -5.91 -13.67 44.55
N ASP A 41 -7.16 -14.11 44.63
CA ASP A 41 -8.32 -13.24 44.72
C ASP A 41 -8.42 -12.52 46.09
N GLU A 42 -9.42 -11.65 46.27
CA GLU A 42 -9.58 -10.90 47.54
C GLU A 42 -9.85 -11.83 48.73
N LYS A 43 -10.61 -12.92 48.55
CA LYS A 43 -10.95 -13.86 49.62
C LYS A 43 -9.71 -14.64 50.08
N GLN A 44 -8.91 -15.11 49.13
CA GLN A 44 -7.64 -15.81 49.36
C GLN A 44 -6.62 -14.89 50.04
N ARG A 45 -6.53 -13.61 49.62
CA ARG A 45 -5.68 -12.61 50.29
C ARG A 45 -6.12 -12.33 51.73
N MET A 46 -7.42 -12.27 51.98
CA MET A 46 -7.96 -12.10 53.35
C MET A 46 -7.72 -13.33 54.23
N HIS A 47 -7.78 -14.54 53.68
CA HIS A 47 -7.43 -15.76 54.40
C HIS A 47 -5.94 -15.76 54.81
N LEU A 48 -5.05 -15.48 53.86
CA LEU A 48 -3.60 -15.39 54.11
C LEU A 48 -3.24 -14.26 55.08
N SER A 49 -4.00 -13.17 55.08
CA SER A 49 -3.84 -12.07 56.04
C SER A 49 -4.07 -12.54 57.48
N ARG A 50 -5.11 -13.34 57.71
CA ARG A 50 -5.43 -13.91 59.03
C ARG A 50 -4.41 -14.95 59.47
N GLU A 51 -3.99 -15.83 58.55
CA GLU A 51 -3.05 -16.91 58.84
C GLU A 51 -1.63 -16.40 59.14
N LEU A 52 -1.17 -15.39 58.39
CA LEU A 52 0.20 -14.88 58.46
C LEU A 52 0.35 -13.64 59.35
N ALA A 53 -0.75 -13.11 59.89
CA ALA A 53 -0.82 -11.85 60.62
C ALA A 53 -0.16 -10.70 59.81
N LEU A 54 -0.47 -10.63 58.51
CA LEU A 54 0.01 -9.60 57.58
C LEU A 54 -1.15 -8.78 57.06
N GLU A 55 -0.93 -7.50 56.76
CA GLU A 55 -1.94 -6.67 56.12
C GLU A 55 -2.23 -7.18 54.70
N PRO A 56 -3.50 -7.21 54.22
CA PRO A 56 -3.84 -7.67 52.87
C PRO A 56 -3.07 -6.94 51.76
N ARG A 57 -2.71 -5.67 52.00
CA ARG A 57 -1.86 -4.88 51.10
C ARG A 57 -0.43 -5.41 51.01
N GLN A 58 0.16 -5.87 52.11
CA GLN A 58 1.51 -6.45 52.11
C GLN A 58 1.54 -7.75 51.31
N ILE A 59 0.49 -8.58 51.42
CA ILE A 59 0.33 -9.80 50.62
C ILE A 59 0.19 -9.45 49.15
N LYS A 60 -0.65 -8.47 48.79
CA LYS A 60 -0.79 -8.00 47.40
C LYS A 60 0.56 -7.57 46.81
N PHE A 61 1.34 -6.75 47.53
CA PHE A 61 2.65 -6.31 47.07
C PHE A 61 3.67 -7.44 47.00
N TRP A 62 3.62 -8.39 47.93
CA TRP A 62 4.50 -9.56 47.89
C TRP A 62 4.27 -10.40 46.62
N PHE A 63 3.02 -10.71 46.28
CA PHE A 63 2.69 -11.46 45.06
C PHE A 63 3.05 -10.68 43.79
N GLN A 64 2.82 -9.36 43.78
CA GLN A 64 3.21 -8.50 42.67
C GLN A 64 4.74 -8.50 42.46
N ASN A 65 5.51 -8.30 43.53
CA ASN A 65 6.97 -8.31 43.48
C ASN A 65 7.51 -9.70 43.10
N ARG A 66 6.88 -10.78 43.58
CA ARG A 66 7.28 -12.15 43.26
C ARG A 66 7.07 -12.48 41.78
N ARG A 67 5.97 -12.02 41.17
CA ARG A 67 5.76 -12.14 39.71
C ARG A 67 6.82 -11.39 38.91
N THR A 68 7.13 -10.14 39.29
CA THR A 68 8.18 -9.35 38.63
C THR A 68 9.54 -10.04 38.75
N GLN A 69 9.87 -10.58 39.93
CA GLN A 69 11.12 -11.32 40.14
C GLN A 69 11.20 -12.59 39.29
N MET A 70 10.11 -13.37 39.21
CA MET A 70 10.04 -14.57 38.38
C MET A 70 10.21 -14.24 36.90
N LYS A 71 9.57 -13.17 36.41
CA LYS A 71 9.71 -12.71 35.02
C LYS A 71 11.17 -12.39 34.69
N VAL A 72 11.85 -11.63 35.55
CA VAL A 72 13.27 -11.28 35.37
C VAL A 72 14.17 -12.53 35.44
N GLN A 73 13.85 -13.49 36.30
CA GLN A 73 14.61 -14.75 36.40
C GLN A 73 14.46 -15.61 35.14
N ASN A 74 13.24 -15.74 34.61
CA ASN A 74 12.98 -16.46 33.37
C ASN A 74 13.66 -15.76 32.18
N GLU A 75 13.53 -14.44 32.05
CA GLU A 75 14.21 -13.68 30.99
C GLU A 75 15.73 -13.87 31.01
N ARG A 76 16.34 -13.94 32.21
CA ARG A 76 17.78 -14.23 32.35
C ARG A 76 18.12 -15.67 31.96
N ALA A 77 17.30 -16.65 32.35
CA ALA A 77 17.50 -18.05 31.99
C ALA A 77 17.38 -18.25 30.47
N ASP A 78 16.36 -17.64 29.86
CA ASP A 78 16.14 -17.64 28.41
C ASP A 78 17.31 -16.97 27.70
N ASN A 79 17.80 -15.82 28.19
CA ASN A 79 18.97 -15.15 27.59
C ASN A 79 20.23 -16.01 27.68
N CYS A 80 20.46 -16.71 28.80
CA CYS A 80 21.57 -17.65 28.94
C CYS A 80 21.43 -18.84 27.98
N SER A 81 20.22 -19.40 27.82
CA SER A 81 19.96 -20.48 26.87
C SER A 81 20.18 -20.04 25.43
N LEU A 82 19.71 -18.85 25.06
CA LEU A 82 19.92 -18.25 23.74
C LEU A 82 21.40 -17.99 23.45
N ARG A 83 22.18 -17.57 24.45
CA ARG A 83 23.65 -17.40 24.31
C ARG A 83 24.35 -18.74 24.08
N ALA A 84 24.02 -19.76 24.86
CA ALA A 84 24.58 -21.10 24.68
C ALA A 84 24.24 -21.69 23.30
N GLU A 85 23.01 -21.49 22.83
CA GLU A 85 22.60 -21.89 21.49
C GLU A 85 23.31 -21.09 20.40
N ASN A 86 23.52 -19.79 20.60
CA ASN A 86 24.31 -18.97 19.67
C ASN A 86 25.76 -19.46 19.58
N ASP A 87 26.37 -19.79 20.72
CA ASP A 87 27.73 -20.35 20.77
C ASP A 87 27.79 -21.73 20.11
N ARG A 88 26.77 -22.57 20.29
CA ARG A 88 26.64 -23.87 19.59
C ARG A 88 26.57 -23.67 18.08
N ILE A 89 25.68 -22.79 17.59
CA ILE A 89 25.53 -22.48 16.17
C ILE A 89 26.83 -21.87 15.60
N ARG A 90 27.55 -21.07 16.38
CA ARG A 90 28.87 -20.55 15.99
C ARG A 90 29.89 -21.67 15.82
N CYS A 91 29.98 -22.60 16.77
CA CYS A 91 30.85 -23.77 16.68
C CYS A 91 30.48 -24.66 15.47
N GLU A 92 29.20 -24.89 15.22
CA GLU A 92 28.73 -25.65 14.06
C GLU A 92 29.07 -24.93 12.75
N ASN A 93 28.88 -23.61 12.67
CA ASN A 93 29.31 -22.82 11.51
C ASN A 93 30.82 -22.92 11.26
N ILE A 94 31.64 -22.88 12.30
CA ILE A 94 33.09 -23.07 12.19
C ILE A 94 33.40 -24.46 11.65
N ALA A 95 32.79 -25.51 12.19
CA ALA A 95 32.99 -26.89 11.74
C ALA A 95 32.53 -27.11 10.28
N ILE A 96 31.39 -26.52 9.88
CA ILE A 96 30.89 -26.58 8.49
C ILE A 96 31.85 -25.86 7.55
N ARG A 97 32.35 -24.67 7.91
CA ARG A 97 33.35 -23.94 7.12
C ARG A 97 34.66 -24.71 7.00
N GLU A 98 35.10 -25.37 8.06
CA GLU A 98 36.28 -26.22 8.04
C GLU A 98 36.09 -27.48 7.18
N ALA A 99 34.90 -28.10 7.24
CA ALA A 99 34.54 -29.20 6.35
C ALA A 99 34.55 -28.77 4.88
N LEU A 100 33.97 -27.60 4.57
CA LEU A 100 33.94 -27.03 3.21
C LEU A 100 35.34 -26.66 2.69
N ARG A 101 36.27 -26.28 3.58
CA ARG A 101 37.68 -26.03 3.22
C ARG A 101 38.40 -27.28 2.71
N ASN A 102 37.97 -28.47 3.13
CA ASN A 102 38.62 -29.74 2.78
C ASN A 102 37.91 -30.49 1.64
N VAL A 103 36.81 -29.96 1.12
CA VAL A 103 36.09 -30.55 -0.03
C VAL A 103 36.76 -30.10 -1.33
N MET A 104 37.40 -31.04 -2.02
CA MET A 104 37.93 -30.82 -3.37
C MET A 104 36.88 -31.16 -4.43
N CYS A 105 36.77 -30.35 -5.47
CA CYS A 105 35.87 -30.61 -6.59
C CYS A 105 36.37 -31.83 -7.40
N PRO A 106 35.60 -32.93 -7.50
CA PRO A 106 36.01 -34.14 -8.22
C PRO A 106 36.12 -33.94 -9.74
N THR A 107 35.58 -32.84 -10.30
CA THR A 107 35.61 -32.55 -11.75
C THR A 107 36.83 -31.75 -12.20
N CYS A 108 37.46 -30.95 -11.32
CA CYS A 108 38.58 -30.09 -11.72
C CYS A 108 39.79 -30.09 -10.78
N GLY A 109 39.72 -30.72 -9.60
CA GLY A 109 40.86 -30.83 -8.67
C GLY A 109 41.44 -29.49 -8.19
N GLY A 110 40.77 -28.37 -8.45
CA GLY A 110 41.22 -27.04 -8.08
C GLY A 110 41.04 -26.78 -6.57
N PRO A 111 41.95 -26.03 -5.93
CA PRO A 111 41.81 -25.66 -4.52
C PRO A 111 40.54 -24.81 -4.32
N PRO A 112 39.90 -24.86 -3.15
CA PRO A 112 38.71 -24.06 -2.87
C PRO A 112 39.02 -22.56 -3.01
N PRO A 113 38.06 -21.75 -3.45
CA PRO A 113 38.24 -20.30 -3.51
C PRO A 113 38.57 -19.80 -2.09
N THR A 114 39.71 -19.12 -1.96
CA THR A 114 40.18 -18.53 -0.70
C THR A 114 39.20 -17.46 -0.24
N GLU A 115 38.36 -17.79 0.74
CA GLU A 115 37.49 -16.84 1.45
C GLU A 115 38.25 -16.09 2.55
N ASP A 116 38.80 -14.92 2.22
CA ASP A 116 39.09 -13.86 3.20
C ASP A 116 38.32 -12.57 2.88
N SER A 117 37.15 -12.67 2.24
CA SER A 117 36.33 -11.50 1.85
C SER A 117 35.85 -10.66 3.03
N TYR A 118 35.72 -11.23 4.24
CA TYR A 118 35.24 -10.49 5.42
C TYR A 118 36.34 -9.65 6.08
N PHE A 119 37.60 -10.11 6.04
CA PHE A 119 38.74 -9.33 6.54
C PHE A 119 39.25 -8.33 5.49
N ASP A 120 39.13 -8.66 4.20
CA ASP A 120 39.48 -7.73 3.12
C ASP A 120 38.57 -6.51 3.06
N GLU A 121 37.27 -6.62 3.38
CA GLU A 121 36.39 -5.46 3.36
C GLU A 121 36.73 -4.45 4.48
N GLU A 122 37.03 -4.93 5.69
CA GLU A 122 37.43 -4.06 6.81
C GLU A 122 38.83 -3.46 6.57
N LYS A 123 39.75 -4.24 6.00
CA LYS A 123 41.08 -3.77 5.60
C LYS A 123 40.99 -2.74 4.47
N LEU A 124 40.15 -2.95 3.46
CA LEU A 124 39.88 -1.99 2.38
C LEU A 124 39.18 -0.73 2.87
N ARG A 125 38.32 -0.83 3.90
CA ARG A 125 37.74 0.35 4.57
C ARG A 125 38.81 1.15 5.32
N MET A 126 39.69 0.48 6.07
CA MET A 126 40.81 1.15 6.74
C MET A 126 41.80 1.78 5.73
N GLU A 127 42.10 1.09 4.63
CA GLU A 127 42.95 1.59 3.54
C GLU A 127 42.28 2.81 2.86
N ASN A 128 40.97 2.77 2.61
CA ASN A 128 40.23 3.90 2.03
C ASN A 128 40.19 5.12 2.96
N VAL A 129 40.05 4.92 4.26
CA VAL A 129 40.13 6.01 5.25
C VAL A 129 41.51 6.63 5.22
N ARG A 130 42.57 5.81 5.22
CA ARG A 130 43.96 6.28 5.15
C ARG A 130 44.26 7.03 3.84
N LEU A 131 43.83 6.50 2.70
CA LEU A 131 44.00 7.13 1.39
C LEU A 131 43.24 8.46 1.28
N LYS A 132 42.06 8.58 1.91
CA LYS A 132 41.33 9.85 2.01
C LYS A 132 42.08 10.87 2.86
N GLU A 133 42.61 10.47 4.00
CA GLU A 133 43.42 11.36 4.84
C GLU A 133 44.70 11.83 4.12
N GLU A 134 45.33 10.95 3.33
CA GLU A 134 46.50 11.29 2.54
C GLU A 134 46.15 12.23 1.37
N LEU A 135 45.02 11.99 0.71
CA LEU A 135 44.47 12.88 -0.31
C LEU A 135 44.14 14.27 0.27
N ASP A 136 43.53 14.34 1.45
CA ASP A 136 43.23 15.60 2.13
C ASP A 136 44.50 16.33 2.57
N ARG A 137 45.51 15.59 3.02
CA ARG A 137 46.82 16.16 3.39
C ARG A 137 47.53 16.73 2.16
N VAL A 138 47.57 15.99 1.06
CA VAL A 138 48.15 16.43 -0.23
C VAL A 138 47.34 17.58 -0.81
N SER A 139 46.01 17.54 -0.74
CA SER A 139 45.12 18.62 -1.17
C SER A 139 45.34 19.88 -0.33
N SER A 140 45.57 19.76 0.98
CA SER A 140 45.87 20.89 1.87
C SER A 140 47.24 21.51 1.58
N ILE A 141 48.25 20.70 1.25
CA ILE A 141 49.58 21.16 0.85
C ILE A 141 49.48 21.85 -0.52
N THR A 142 48.79 21.23 -1.47
CA THR A 142 48.59 21.79 -2.81
C THR A 142 47.79 23.09 -2.75
N SER A 143 46.77 23.19 -1.89
CA SER A 143 46.01 24.42 -1.65
C SER A 143 46.87 25.54 -1.04
N LYS A 144 47.91 25.22 -0.26
CA LYS A 144 48.85 26.21 0.30
C LYS A 144 49.84 26.76 -0.74
N TYR A 145 50.12 26.01 -1.81
CA TYR A 145 51.06 26.42 -2.87
C TYR A 145 50.37 26.92 -4.16
N LEU A 146 49.12 26.53 -4.45
CA LEU A 146 48.39 26.87 -5.69
C LEU A 146 47.10 27.68 -5.47
N GLY A 147 46.69 27.95 -4.22
CA GLY A 147 45.58 28.85 -3.90
C GLY A 147 44.17 28.38 -4.27
N ARG A 148 43.96 27.15 -4.77
CA ARG A 148 42.63 26.54 -5.03
C ARG A 148 42.65 25.01 -4.84
N PRO A 149 41.55 24.38 -4.34
CA PRO A 149 41.46 22.93 -4.16
C PRO A 149 41.27 22.17 -5.49
N ILE A 150 41.83 20.94 -5.57
CA ILE A 150 41.93 20.09 -6.77
C ILE A 150 40.56 19.61 -7.30
N SER A 151 39.49 19.69 -6.50
CA SER A 151 38.13 19.25 -6.84
C SER A 151 37.42 20.07 -7.93
N GLN A 152 38.06 21.10 -8.50
CA GLN A 152 37.51 21.96 -9.55
C GLN A 152 38.22 21.88 -10.90
N LEU A 153 39.10 20.89 -11.13
CA LEU A 153 39.64 20.65 -12.47
C LEU A 153 38.67 19.79 -13.32
N PRO A 154 38.45 20.12 -14.61
CA PRO A 154 37.61 19.32 -15.48
C PRO A 154 38.26 17.95 -15.75
N PRO A 155 37.47 16.87 -15.90
CA PRO A 155 38.01 15.53 -16.12
C PRO A 155 38.73 15.46 -17.47
N ILE A 156 39.98 14.99 -17.43
CA ILE A 156 40.77 14.68 -18.63
C ILE A 156 40.17 13.43 -19.29
N GLN A 157 39.79 13.54 -20.56
CA GLN A 157 39.30 12.40 -21.34
C GLN A 157 40.42 11.36 -21.55
N PRO A 158 40.18 10.06 -21.35
CA PRO A 158 41.15 9.03 -21.69
C PRO A 158 41.26 8.89 -23.22
N ILE A 159 42.50 8.98 -23.71
CA ILE A 159 42.89 8.71 -25.10
C ILE A 159 42.76 7.20 -25.37
N PRO A 160 42.17 6.78 -26.49
CA PRO A 160 42.06 5.37 -26.86
C PRO A 160 43.36 4.91 -27.54
N ILE A 161 43.96 3.81 -27.05
CA ILE A 161 44.97 3.05 -27.81
C ILE A 161 44.38 1.66 -28.05
N SER A 162 44.09 1.39 -29.32
CA SER A 162 43.50 0.16 -29.81
C SER A 162 44.53 -0.95 -29.93
N SER A 163 44.09 -2.20 -29.73
CA SER A 163 44.60 -3.31 -30.54
C SER A 163 43.40 -4.01 -31.20
N LEU A 164 43.29 -3.77 -32.50
CA LEU A 164 42.68 -4.53 -33.60
C LEU A 164 42.30 -5.99 -33.30
N ASP A 165 41.37 -6.66 -33.98
CA ASP A 165 40.31 -6.38 -34.96
C ASP A 165 39.81 -7.79 -35.36
N LEU A 166 38.54 -7.91 -35.73
CA LEU A 166 38.02 -8.78 -36.81
C LEU A 166 36.52 -8.96 -36.62
N SER A 167 35.81 -8.00 -37.21
CA SER A 167 34.43 -8.18 -37.63
C SER A 167 34.34 -9.18 -38.79
N VAL A 168 33.43 -10.15 -38.68
CA VAL A 168 32.73 -10.73 -39.84
C VAL A 168 31.25 -10.73 -39.47
N GLY A 169 30.49 -9.92 -40.21
CA GLY A 169 29.04 -9.80 -40.06
C GLY A 169 28.27 -10.99 -40.65
N GLY A 170 26.99 -11.07 -40.26
CA GLY A 170 26.02 -11.97 -40.87
C GLY A 170 24.71 -11.97 -40.08
N PHE A 171 23.73 -11.20 -40.54
CA PHE A 171 22.34 -11.24 -40.09
C PHE A 171 21.75 -12.65 -40.21
N CYS A 172 21.01 -13.14 -39.19
CA CYS A 172 19.73 -13.86 -39.33
C CYS A 172 19.13 -14.33 -37.97
N SER A 173 17.95 -13.81 -37.65
CA SER A 173 16.80 -14.41 -36.93
C SER A 173 16.88 -14.95 -35.47
N PRO A 174 15.71 -15.02 -34.78
CA PRO A 174 15.61 -15.15 -33.34
C PRO A 174 15.43 -16.62 -32.91
N SER A 175 16.22 -17.09 -31.95
CA SER A 175 15.81 -18.22 -31.11
C SER A 175 16.68 -18.40 -29.86
N LEU A 176 15.97 -18.49 -28.72
CA LEU A 176 16.24 -19.34 -27.55
C LEU A 176 17.33 -18.92 -26.55
N GLY A 177 16.86 -18.32 -25.45
CA GLY A 177 17.43 -18.46 -24.10
C GLY A 177 17.09 -17.28 -23.18
N PRO A 178 16.16 -17.39 -22.21
CA PRO A 178 16.00 -16.34 -21.22
C PRO A 178 17.00 -16.59 -20.09
N SER A 179 18.14 -15.90 -20.07
CA SER A 179 18.92 -15.77 -18.84
C SER A 179 18.23 -14.72 -17.96
N LEU A 180 17.36 -15.17 -17.05
CA LEU A 180 16.81 -14.34 -16.00
C LEU A 180 17.90 -14.11 -14.95
N ASP A 181 18.59 -12.99 -15.04
CA ASP A 181 19.59 -12.57 -14.05
C ASP A 181 18.87 -12.11 -12.76
N LEU A 182 18.69 -13.06 -11.84
CA LEU A 182 17.90 -12.90 -10.60
C LEU A 182 18.61 -12.03 -9.55
N ASP A 183 19.93 -11.80 -9.72
CA ASP A 183 20.77 -11.01 -8.81
C ASP A 183 20.56 -9.49 -8.97
N LEU A 184 19.78 -9.04 -9.97
CA LEU A 184 19.50 -7.62 -10.26
C LEU A 184 18.08 -7.18 -9.90
N LEU A 185 17.39 -7.90 -9.01
CA LEU A 185 16.14 -7.41 -8.40
C LEU A 185 16.49 -6.53 -7.19
N PRO A 186 16.32 -5.18 -7.27
CA PRO A 186 16.60 -4.32 -6.13
C PRO A 186 15.63 -4.66 -5.00
N GLY A 187 16.15 -5.21 -3.90
CA GLY A 187 15.41 -5.33 -2.66
C GLY A 187 15.24 -3.95 -2.05
N THR A 188 14.14 -3.27 -2.35
CA THR A 188 13.80 -1.98 -1.74
C THR A 188 13.36 -2.22 -0.30
N SER A 189 14.29 -2.02 0.63
CA SER A 189 13.96 -1.77 2.03
C SER A 189 13.46 -0.34 2.17
N SER A 190 12.32 -0.15 2.85
CA SER A 190 11.70 1.13 3.21
C SER A 190 10.55 1.57 2.30
N SER A 191 9.39 1.77 2.94
CA SER A 191 8.25 2.58 2.48
C SER A 191 8.57 4.08 2.44
N ALA A 192 9.83 4.50 2.68
CA ALA A 192 10.27 5.82 2.26
C ALA A 192 10.07 5.91 0.75
N PRO A 193 9.25 6.86 0.27
CA PRO A 193 9.14 7.08 -1.16
C PRO A 193 10.56 7.30 -1.71
N PRO A 194 10.91 6.77 -2.89
CA PRO A 194 12.16 7.17 -3.55
C PRO A 194 12.23 8.70 -3.47
N PRO A 195 13.39 9.29 -3.14
CA PRO A 195 13.48 10.73 -2.92
C PRO A 195 12.89 11.41 -4.15
N LEU A 196 11.67 11.95 -3.99
CA LEU A 196 11.03 12.68 -5.06
C LEU A 196 11.95 13.87 -5.27
N PRO A 197 12.45 14.07 -6.49
CA PRO A 197 13.40 15.12 -6.79
C PRO A 197 12.64 16.45 -6.88
N PHE A 198 12.10 16.87 -5.74
CA PHE A 198 11.55 18.19 -5.55
C PHE A 198 12.50 18.89 -4.58
N PRO A 199 13.26 19.88 -5.04
CA PRO A 199 13.98 20.75 -4.12
C PRO A 199 12.93 21.57 -3.37
N THR A 200 12.49 21.09 -2.20
CA THR A 200 11.66 21.86 -1.25
C THR A 200 12.46 23.00 -0.58
N ALA A 201 13.74 23.17 -0.92
CA ALA A 201 14.59 24.24 -0.39
C ALA A 201 14.43 25.51 -1.23
N GLY A 202 13.52 26.40 -0.80
CA GLY A 202 13.54 27.82 -1.15
C GLY A 202 12.84 28.21 -2.46
N MET A 203 11.56 27.90 -2.61
CA MET A 203 10.74 28.51 -3.65
C MET A 203 10.65 30.04 -3.49
N SER A 204 10.88 30.79 -4.57
CA SER A 204 10.80 32.25 -4.59
C SER A 204 9.37 32.73 -4.35
N GLU A 205 9.18 33.90 -3.73
CA GLU A 205 7.86 34.53 -3.64
C GLU A 205 7.24 34.79 -5.03
N VAL A 206 8.07 35.03 -6.05
CA VAL A 206 7.61 35.20 -7.42
C VAL A 206 6.95 33.92 -7.93
N ASP A 207 7.56 32.76 -7.68
CA ASP A 207 7.01 31.46 -8.09
C ASP A 207 5.68 31.18 -7.37
N LYS A 208 5.60 31.51 -6.07
CA LYS A 208 4.36 31.38 -5.29
C LYS A 208 3.24 32.27 -5.85
N SER A 209 3.56 33.52 -6.22
CA SER A 209 2.60 34.44 -6.83
C SER A 209 2.10 33.95 -8.19
N LEU A 210 2.98 33.35 -8.99
CA LEU A 210 2.62 32.76 -10.28
C LEU A 210 1.74 31.53 -10.10
N MET A 211 2.04 30.66 -9.14
CA MET A 211 1.21 29.51 -8.79
C MET A 211 -0.18 29.92 -8.29
N LEU A 212 -0.28 30.98 -7.48
CA LEU A 212 -1.57 31.53 -7.05
C LEU A 212 -2.41 31.99 -8.25
N ASN A 213 -1.80 32.71 -9.20
CA ASN A 213 -2.49 33.14 -10.42
C ASN A 213 -2.92 31.96 -11.30
N MET A 214 -2.06 30.94 -11.46
CA MET A 214 -2.40 29.72 -12.18
C MET A 214 -3.59 28.99 -11.55
N ALA A 215 -3.60 28.85 -10.22
CA ALA A 215 -4.68 28.23 -9.48
C ALA A 215 -6.01 28.99 -9.60
N ALA A 216 -5.96 30.33 -9.53
CA ALA A 216 -7.14 31.16 -9.70
C ALA A 216 -7.73 31.06 -11.12
N ASN A 217 -6.89 31.06 -12.15
CA ASN A 217 -7.32 30.85 -13.54
C ASN A 217 -7.93 29.46 -13.73
N ALA A 218 -7.29 28.42 -13.19
CA ALA A 218 -7.80 27.05 -13.25
C ALA A 218 -9.16 26.91 -12.54
N MET A 219 -9.37 27.60 -11.42
CA MET A 219 -10.67 27.64 -10.74
C MET A 219 -11.75 28.27 -11.62
N GLY A 220 -11.46 29.41 -12.25
CA GLY A 220 -12.39 30.06 -13.17
C GLY A 220 -12.73 29.19 -14.39
N GLU A 221 -11.74 28.49 -14.94
CA GLU A 221 -11.92 27.54 -16.04
C GLU A 221 -12.75 26.33 -15.62
N LEU A 222 -12.46 25.71 -14.47
CA LEU A 222 -13.22 24.58 -13.93
C LEU A 222 -14.70 24.94 -13.76
N ILE A 223 -15.01 26.10 -13.17
CA ILE A 223 -16.39 26.54 -12.97
C ILE A 223 -17.11 26.65 -14.32
N ARG A 224 -16.46 27.22 -15.35
CA ARG A 224 -17.02 27.31 -16.70
C ARG A 224 -17.21 25.93 -17.36
N LEU A 225 -16.26 25.01 -17.19
CA LEU A 225 -16.35 23.64 -17.68
C LEU A 225 -17.53 22.89 -17.04
N VAL A 226 -17.79 23.13 -15.76
CA VAL A 226 -18.93 22.52 -15.06
C VAL A 226 -20.27 23.14 -15.49
N GLN A 227 -20.34 24.46 -15.69
CA GLN A 227 -21.59 25.19 -15.94
C GLN A 227 -22.02 25.24 -17.41
N THR A 228 -21.12 24.99 -18.35
CA THR A 228 -21.43 25.03 -19.80
C THR A 228 -21.76 23.61 -20.27
N ASP A 229 -22.88 23.42 -20.96
CA ASP A 229 -23.27 22.13 -21.54
C ASP A 229 -22.88 22.05 -23.04
N GLU A 230 -23.81 21.77 -23.94
CA GLU A 230 -23.57 21.79 -25.39
C GLU A 230 -23.33 23.25 -25.86
N PRO A 231 -22.35 23.51 -26.77
CA PRO A 231 -21.58 22.56 -27.57
C PRO A 231 -20.20 22.20 -26.96
N LEU A 232 -19.94 22.56 -25.69
CA LEU A 232 -18.67 22.29 -25.03
C LEU A 232 -18.53 20.81 -24.68
N TRP A 233 -19.60 20.22 -24.14
CA TRP A 233 -19.68 18.78 -23.88
C TRP A 233 -20.59 18.10 -24.89
N MET A 234 -20.14 16.97 -25.41
CA MET A 234 -20.90 16.13 -26.32
C MET A 234 -21.20 14.79 -25.65
N LYS A 235 -22.42 14.30 -25.79
CA LYS A 235 -22.80 12.96 -25.30
C LYS A 235 -22.37 11.91 -26.30
N ARG A 236 -21.57 10.94 -25.86
CA ARG A 236 -21.21 9.77 -26.67
C ARG A 236 -22.41 8.81 -26.72
N GLY A 237 -22.72 8.27 -27.90
CA GLY A 237 -23.91 7.44 -28.10
C GLY A 237 -23.94 6.20 -27.20
N GLY A 238 -25.09 5.96 -26.55
CA GLY A 238 -25.43 4.75 -25.80
C GLY A 238 -25.20 4.80 -24.28
N ASP A 239 -24.15 5.47 -23.80
CA ASP A 239 -23.71 5.40 -22.39
C ASP A 239 -23.95 6.67 -21.57
N GLY A 240 -24.38 7.77 -22.21
CA GLY A 240 -24.63 9.05 -21.56
C GLY A 240 -23.36 9.79 -21.09
N ARG A 241 -22.16 9.31 -21.43
CA ARG A 241 -20.88 9.93 -21.04
C ARG A 241 -20.62 11.20 -21.84
N GLU A 242 -20.14 12.21 -21.13
CA GLU A 242 -19.81 13.52 -21.70
C GLU A 242 -18.33 13.61 -22.03
N ILE A 243 -18.03 13.97 -23.28
CA ILE A 243 -16.68 14.18 -23.79
C ILE A 243 -16.54 15.63 -24.23
N LEU A 244 -15.37 16.21 -23.95
CA LEU A 244 -15.08 17.58 -24.31
C LEU A 244 -14.92 17.73 -25.84
N ASN A 245 -15.63 18.69 -26.42
CA ASN A 245 -15.39 19.14 -27.78
C ASN A 245 -14.17 20.07 -27.80
N LEU A 246 -13.08 19.61 -28.41
CA LEU A 246 -11.81 20.35 -28.43
C LEU A 246 -11.90 21.68 -29.16
N GLU A 247 -12.62 21.74 -30.28
CA GLU A 247 -12.78 22.96 -31.06
C GLU A 247 -13.56 24.03 -30.27
N SER A 248 -14.66 23.61 -29.62
CA SER A 248 -15.41 24.49 -28.73
C SER A 248 -14.58 24.93 -27.52
N TYR A 249 -13.77 24.03 -26.97
CA TYR A 249 -12.90 24.32 -25.84
C TYR A 249 -11.81 25.34 -26.22
N ASP A 250 -11.10 25.14 -27.32
CA ASP A 250 -10.02 26.03 -27.78
C ASP A 250 -10.53 27.43 -28.13
N ARG A 251 -11.79 27.54 -28.59
CA ARG A 251 -12.46 28.83 -28.82
C ARG A 251 -12.75 29.59 -27.52
N ILE A 252 -13.07 28.88 -26.44
CA ILE A 252 -13.41 29.49 -25.14
C ILE A 252 -12.14 29.77 -24.33
N PHE A 253 -11.12 28.92 -24.45
CA PHE A 253 -9.87 28.96 -23.71
C PHE A 253 -8.67 28.91 -24.67
N PRO A 254 -8.33 30.03 -25.35
CA PRO A 254 -7.23 30.07 -26.29
C PRO A 254 -5.90 29.79 -25.59
N ARG A 255 -5.20 28.73 -26.01
CA ARG A 255 -3.84 28.40 -25.52
C ARG A 255 -2.78 28.93 -26.47
N SER A 256 -1.59 29.22 -25.96
CA SER A 256 -0.43 29.61 -26.79
C SER A 256 -0.07 28.50 -27.79
N GLU A 257 0.09 28.85 -29.07
CA GLU A 257 0.19 27.97 -30.27
C GLU A 257 1.30 26.89 -30.27
N ASN A 258 2.10 26.76 -29.20
CA ASN A 258 3.30 25.92 -29.17
C ASN A 258 3.18 24.62 -28.35
N GLN A 259 2.05 24.33 -27.68
CA GLN A 259 1.92 23.10 -26.86
C GLN A 259 1.30 21.89 -27.58
N LEU A 260 0.53 22.08 -28.65
CA LEU A 260 -0.27 21.02 -29.28
C LEU A 260 0.38 20.36 -30.52
N LYS A 261 1.68 20.55 -30.76
CA LYS A 261 2.33 20.11 -32.01
C LYS A 261 3.02 18.74 -31.96
N ASN A 262 2.99 18.04 -30.83
CA ASN A 262 3.55 16.69 -30.74
C ASN A 262 2.45 15.65 -31.03
N PRO A 263 2.59 14.81 -32.08
CA PRO A 263 1.61 13.77 -32.40
C PRO A 263 1.43 12.72 -31.28
N ASP A 264 2.38 12.62 -30.34
CA ASP A 264 2.32 11.68 -29.23
C ASP A 264 1.50 12.21 -28.02
N ILE A 265 0.94 13.42 -28.11
CA ILE A 265 0.12 14.00 -27.03
C ILE A 265 -1.36 13.65 -27.25
N ARG A 266 -1.95 13.01 -26.25
CA ARG A 266 -3.38 12.73 -26.17
C ARG A 266 -4.05 13.58 -25.10
N LEU A 267 -5.20 14.16 -25.46
CA LEU A 267 -6.09 14.81 -24.51
C LEU A 267 -7.19 13.83 -24.05
N GLU A 268 -7.39 13.75 -22.75
CA GLU A 268 -8.50 13.02 -22.13
C GLU A 268 -9.32 13.99 -21.30
N ALA A 269 -10.62 14.12 -21.60
CA ALA A 269 -11.50 14.99 -20.86
C ALA A 269 -12.89 14.36 -20.70
N SER A 270 -13.41 14.37 -19.47
CA SER A 270 -14.73 13.83 -19.14
C SER A 270 -15.37 14.59 -17.99
N ARG A 271 -16.70 14.64 -18.01
CA ARG A 271 -17.53 15.24 -16.96
C ARG A 271 -18.61 14.24 -16.54
N ALA A 272 -18.92 14.22 -15.25
CA ALA A 272 -20.02 13.44 -14.69
C ALA A 272 -20.55 14.11 -13.41
N SER A 273 -21.76 13.74 -12.99
CA SER A 273 -22.36 14.21 -11.74
C SER A 273 -23.08 13.07 -11.01
N CYS A 274 -22.99 13.04 -9.67
CA CYS A 274 -23.75 12.12 -8.82
C CYS A 274 -24.14 12.78 -7.49
N GLY A 275 -25.10 12.18 -6.78
CA GLY A 275 -25.43 12.54 -5.40
C GLY A 275 -24.74 11.58 -4.43
N VAL A 276 -24.15 12.09 -3.36
CA VAL A 276 -23.45 11.29 -2.36
C VAL A 276 -23.95 11.59 -0.96
N MET A 277 -24.00 10.58 -0.09
CA MET A 277 -24.49 10.69 1.29
C MET A 277 -23.41 11.25 2.23
N MET A 278 -22.97 12.48 1.97
CA MET A 278 -21.98 13.17 2.79
C MET A 278 -22.07 14.69 2.59
N ASN A 279 -21.82 15.44 3.65
CA ASN A 279 -21.83 16.91 3.61
C ASN A 279 -20.61 17.47 2.87
N ALA A 280 -20.78 18.61 2.20
CA ALA A 280 -19.75 19.22 1.38
C ALA A 280 -18.45 19.51 2.14
N THR A 281 -18.54 20.03 3.38
CA THR A 281 -17.36 20.34 4.20
C THR A 281 -16.51 19.11 4.51
N LEU A 282 -17.15 17.97 4.81
CA LEU A 282 -16.42 16.72 5.09
C LEU A 282 -15.72 16.20 3.84
N LEU A 283 -16.37 16.27 2.68
CA LEU A 283 -15.78 15.91 1.39
C LEU A 283 -14.55 16.78 1.10
N VAL A 284 -14.67 18.09 1.25
CA VAL A 284 -13.56 19.04 1.07
C VAL A 284 -12.41 18.71 2.02
N ASP A 285 -12.69 18.45 3.30
CA ASP A 285 -11.65 18.10 4.27
C ASP A 285 -10.91 16.81 3.92
N MET A 286 -11.60 15.82 3.35
CA MET A 286 -10.96 14.60 2.86
C MET A 286 -10.16 14.81 1.58
N PHE A 287 -10.64 15.64 0.64
CA PHE A 287 -9.93 15.93 -0.60
C PHE A 287 -8.66 16.77 -0.36
N MET A 288 -8.65 17.64 0.65
CA MET A 288 -7.49 18.47 0.99
C MET A 288 -6.43 17.75 1.84
N ASP A 289 -6.73 16.56 2.35
CA ASP A 289 -5.80 15.72 3.11
C ASP A 289 -5.29 14.57 2.24
N SER A 290 -3.96 14.51 2.01
CA SER A 290 -3.39 13.51 1.10
C SER A 290 -3.64 12.07 1.55
N SER A 291 -3.67 11.81 2.85
CA SER A 291 -3.88 10.46 3.39
C SER A 291 -5.34 10.05 3.26
N LYS A 292 -6.28 10.94 3.60
CA LYS A 292 -7.71 10.68 3.44
C LYS A 292 -8.12 10.59 1.97
N TRP A 293 -7.48 11.35 1.08
CA TRP A 293 -7.72 11.26 -0.35
C TRP A 293 -7.34 9.87 -0.89
N MET A 294 -6.21 9.30 -0.46
CA MET A 294 -5.85 7.92 -0.79
C MET A 294 -6.82 6.88 -0.18
N GLU A 295 -7.26 7.09 1.07
CA GLU A 295 -8.24 6.21 1.72
C GLU A 295 -9.59 6.21 1.00
N LEU A 296 -10.00 7.36 0.47
CA LEU A 296 -11.25 7.56 -0.25
C LEU A 296 -11.19 7.01 -1.68
N PHE A 297 -10.01 6.98 -2.30
CA PHE A 297 -9.83 6.53 -3.68
C PHE A 297 -8.72 5.48 -3.85
N PRO A 298 -8.72 4.36 -3.08
CA PRO A 298 -7.60 3.42 -3.07
C PRO A 298 -7.39 2.73 -4.43
N THR A 299 -8.46 2.61 -5.23
CA THR A 299 -8.41 2.00 -6.57
C THR A 299 -7.94 2.97 -7.66
N ILE A 300 -7.89 4.28 -7.39
CA ILE A 300 -7.55 5.33 -8.36
C ILE A 300 -6.25 6.03 -7.98
N VAL A 301 -6.04 6.36 -6.71
CA VAL A 301 -4.85 7.08 -6.21
C VAL A 301 -3.94 6.07 -5.51
N SER A 302 -2.81 5.74 -6.12
CA SER A 302 -1.83 4.84 -5.50
C SER A 302 -0.99 5.57 -4.47
N ARG A 303 -0.59 6.81 -4.77
CA ARG A 303 0.27 7.64 -3.90
C ARG A 303 -0.17 9.10 -3.99
N ALA A 304 -0.19 9.77 -2.85
CA ALA A 304 -0.40 11.21 -2.74
C ALA A 304 0.44 11.80 -1.63
N ARG A 305 0.95 13.02 -1.84
CA ARG A 305 1.72 13.75 -0.83
C ARG A 305 1.52 15.25 -0.97
N THR A 306 1.25 15.94 0.13
CA THR A 306 1.36 17.40 0.18
C THR A 306 2.83 17.79 0.24
N MET A 307 3.29 18.52 -0.78
CA MET A 307 4.68 18.97 -0.90
C MET A 307 4.86 20.31 -0.17
N GLU A 308 3.94 21.25 -0.36
CA GLU A 308 3.94 22.56 0.30
C GLU A 308 2.51 23.08 0.48
N VAL A 309 2.28 23.83 1.57
CA VAL A 309 1.06 24.61 1.79
C VAL A 309 1.34 26.05 1.38
N LEU A 310 0.78 26.49 0.24
CA LEU A 310 1.03 27.82 -0.31
C LEU A 310 0.10 28.88 0.28
N SER A 311 -1.14 28.50 0.61
CA SER A 311 -2.10 29.34 1.33
C SER A 311 -2.96 28.45 2.23
N SER A 312 -3.17 28.87 3.48
CA SER A 312 -3.97 28.12 4.45
C SER A 312 -5.46 28.50 4.47
N GLY A 313 -5.88 29.49 3.67
CA GLY A 313 -7.27 30.00 3.70
C GLY A 313 -7.60 30.82 4.95
N ILE A 314 -8.69 31.60 4.91
CA ILE A 314 -9.17 32.39 6.06
C ILE A 314 -10.32 31.63 6.71
N GLY A 315 -10.14 31.17 7.95
CA GLY A 315 -11.20 30.55 8.75
C GLY A 315 -11.57 29.10 8.40
N GLY A 316 -10.74 28.38 7.65
CA GLY A 316 -10.98 26.97 7.28
C GLY A 316 -10.28 26.59 5.97
N ARG A 317 -10.83 25.62 5.23
CA ARG A 317 -10.32 25.20 3.91
C ARG A 317 -10.64 26.18 2.78
N ALA A 318 -11.48 27.18 3.02
CA ALA A 318 -11.85 28.18 2.01
C ALA A 318 -10.66 29.10 1.69
N GLY A 319 -10.24 29.12 0.43
CA GLY A 319 -9.07 29.86 -0.05
C GLY A 319 -7.74 29.16 0.21
N SER A 320 -7.76 27.87 0.55
CA SER A 320 -6.53 27.09 0.76
C SER A 320 -5.95 26.58 -0.57
N LEU A 321 -4.62 26.70 -0.71
CA LEU A 321 -3.87 26.30 -1.89
C LEU A 321 -2.72 25.38 -1.46
N LEU A 322 -2.70 24.18 -2.05
CA LEU A 322 -1.69 23.15 -1.77
C LEU A 322 -0.92 22.82 -3.04
N LEU A 323 0.39 22.63 -2.92
CA LEU A 323 1.19 21.95 -3.93
C LEU A 323 1.27 20.47 -3.55
N MET A 324 0.80 19.60 -4.44
CA MET A 324 0.68 18.17 -4.19
C MET A 324 1.38 17.34 -5.27
N TYR A 325 1.85 16.16 -4.87
CA TYR A 325 2.20 15.07 -5.77
C TYR A 325 1.08 14.04 -5.75
N GLY A 326 0.71 13.53 -6.93
CA GLY A 326 -0.26 12.45 -7.06
C GLY A 326 0.19 11.43 -8.10
N GLU A 327 -0.11 10.17 -7.83
CA GLU A 327 0.09 9.05 -8.74
C GLU A 327 -1.24 8.31 -8.92
N LEU A 328 -1.75 8.30 -10.15
CA LEU A 328 -3.00 7.64 -10.52
C LEU A 328 -2.74 6.26 -11.10
N GLN A 329 -3.64 5.33 -10.78
CA GLN A 329 -3.55 3.94 -11.15
C GLN A 329 -4.87 3.38 -11.70
N ILE A 330 -4.71 2.29 -12.43
CA ILE A 330 -5.74 1.28 -12.69
C ILE A 330 -5.21 -0.04 -12.13
N LEU A 331 -6.08 -0.87 -11.56
CA LEU A 331 -5.66 -2.12 -10.91
C LEU A 331 -5.35 -3.22 -11.94
N THR A 332 -4.27 -3.03 -12.67
CA THR A 332 -3.69 -4.01 -13.58
C THR A 332 -2.18 -3.83 -13.67
N PRO A 333 -1.41 -4.92 -13.77
CA PRO A 333 0.02 -4.83 -13.94
C PRO A 333 0.42 -4.31 -15.33
N VAL A 334 -0.48 -4.24 -16.33
CA VAL A 334 -0.11 -3.94 -17.73
C VAL A 334 -0.31 -2.50 -18.18
N VAL A 335 -0.92 -1.65 -17.36
CA VAL A 335 -1.08 -0.21 -17.65
C VAL A 335 -0.25 0.60 -16.66
N SER A 336 0.64 1.44 -17.18
CA SER A 336 1.51 2.27 -16.36
C SER A 336 0.73 3.31 -15.56
N THR A 337 1.25 3.65 -14.37
CA THR A 337 0.70 4.71 -13.54
C THR A 337 0.98 6.09 -14.14
N ARG A 338 0.19 7.09 -13.74
CA ARG A 338 0.31 8.48 -14.17
C ARG A 338 0.70 9.34 -12.99
N ASP A 339 1.91 9.87 -12.97
CA ASP A 339 2.41 10.74 -11.90
C ASP A 339 2.54 12.20 -12.35
N PHE A 340 2.20 13.13 -11.45
CA PHE A 340 2.30 14.56 -11.72
C PHE A 340 2.32 15.39 -10.44
N TYR A 341 2.88 16.58 -10.55
CA TYR A 341 2.77 17.64 -9.55
C TYR A 341 1.64 18.59 -9.95
N PHE A 342 0.81 18.96 -9.00
CA PHE A 342 -0.34 19.82 -9.23
C PHE A 342 -0.64 20.72 -8.05
N LEU A 343 -1.23 21.87 -8.34
CA LEU A 343 -1.84 22.76 -7.37
C LEU A 343 -3.27 22.30 -7.15
N ARG A 344 -3.67 22.19 -5.88
CA ARG A 344 -5.06 21.98 -5.46
C ARG A 344 -5.55 23.22 -4.74
N PHE A 345 -6.49 23.92 -5.35
CA PHE A 345 -7.09 25.14 -4.82
C PHE A 345 -8.53 24.87 -4.39
N CYS A 346 -8.85 25.15 -3.13
CA CYS A 346 -10.18 24.97 -2.57
C CYS A 346 -10.80 26.33 -2.25
N GLN A 347 -12.00 26.58 -2.77
CA GLN A 347 -12.74 27.82 -2.53
C GLN A 347 -14.22 27.52 -2.27
N GLN A 348 -14.78 28.20 -1.27
CA GLN A 348 -16.21 28.28 -1.08
C GLN A 348 -16.74 29.42 -1.95
N ILE A 349 -17.56 29.08 -2.95
CA ILE A 349 -18.12 30.06 -3.90
C ILE A 349 -19.32 30.75 -3.25
N GLU A 350 -20.20 29.96 -2.63
CA GLU A 350 -21.38 30.39 -1.90
C GLU A 350 -21.58 29.51 -0.66
N GLN A 351 -22.51 29.85 0.23
CA GLN A 351 -22.69 29.15 1.51
C GLN A 351 -22.85 27.62 1.37
N ASN A 352 -23.50 27.15 0.29
CA ASN A 352 -23.74 25.73 0.02
C ASN A 352 -22.96 25.19 -1.20
N LEU A 353 -21.96 25.93 -1.69
CA LEU A 353 -21.26 25.58 -2.92
C LEU A 353 -19.74 25.69 -2.76
N TRP A 354 -19.07 24.55 -2.90
CA TRP A 354 -17.62 24.43 -2.82
C TRP A 354 -17.04 24.02 -4.17
N ALA A 355 -15.88 24.56 -4.50
CA ALA A 355 -15.11 24.17 -5.66
C ALA A 355 -13.70 23.76 -5.23
N VAL A 356 -13.22 22.63 -5.76
CA VAL A 356 -11.84 22.17 -5.61
C VAL A 356 -11.27 22.02 -7.01
N ALA A 357 -10.28 22.84 -7.35
CA ALA A 357 -9.65 22.88 -8.66
C ALA A 357 -8.20 22.38 -8.60
N ASP A 358 -7.85 21.51 -9.54
CA ASP A 358 -6.54 20.93 -9.71
C ASP A 358 -5.91 21.38 -11.04
N VAL A 359 -4.63 21.79 -11.03
CA VAL A 359 -3.88 22.11 -12.26
C VAL A 359 -2.40 21.78 -12.10
N SER A 360 -1.79 21.18 -13.12
CA SER A 360 -0.37 20.82 -13.10
C SER A 360 0.56 22.02 -13.16
N VAL A 361 1.70 21.88 -12.49
CA VAL A 361 2.81 22.83 -12.53
C VAL A 361 3.94 22.22 -13.35
N ASP A 362 4.48 22.98 -14.31
CA ASP A 362 5.73 22.62 -14.97
C ASP A 362 6.90 23.03 -14.06
N ILE A 363 7.48 22.07 -13.32
CA ILE A 363 8.78 22.28 -12.69
C ILE A 363 9.84 21.88 -13.72
N SER A 364 10.74 22.81 -14.09
CA SER A 364 11.84 22.55 -15.04
C SER A 364 12.60 21.28 -14.65
N ARG A 365 12.39 20.21 -15.43
CA ARG A 365 12.96 18.87 -15.25
C ARG A 365 14.37 18.77 -15.84
N GLU A 366 15.25 19.75 -15.61
CA GLU A 366 16.57 19.76 -16.26
C GLU A 366 17.52 18.63 -15.79
N ASN A 367 17.23 17.92 -14.70
CA ASN A 367 18.13 16.87 -14.17
C ASN A 367 17.47 15.51 -13.89
N LEU A 368 16.30 15.21 -14.48
CA LEU A 368 15.60 13.95 -14.20
C LEU A 368 15.19 13.27 -15.49
N VAL A 369 15.62 12.02 -15.64
CA VAL A 369 15.21 11.11 -16.70
C VAL A 369 13.68 10.92 -16.61
N ALA A 370 12.95 11.79 -17.30
CA ALA A 370 11.50 11.89 -17.24
C ALA A 370 10.83 10.69 -17.92
N THR A 371 10.30 9.77 -17.11
CA THR A 371 9.13 8.97 -17.45
C THR A 371 8.01 9.91 -17.92
N SER A 372 7.23 9.47 -18.92
CA SER A 372 6.25 10.21 -19.75
C SER A 372 5.66 11.50 -19.15
N ARG A 373 5.60 12.58 -19.94
CA ARG A 373 5.01 13.86 -19.49
C ARG A 373 3.49 13.72 -19.37
N THR A 374 3.00 13.51 -18.16
CA THR A 374 1.57 13.60 -17.83
C THR A 374 1.28 14.94 -17.16
N ARG A 375 0.26 15.65 -17.63
CA ARG A 375 -0.15 16.95 -17.07
C ARG A 375 -1.64 16.96 -16.84
N ARG A 376 -2.04 17.43 -15.66
CA ARG A 376 -3.42 17.74 -15.33
C ARG A 376 -3.75 19.16 -15.76
N LEU A 377 -4.70 19.29 -16.66
CA LEU A 377 -5.30 20.57 -17.04
C LEU A 377 -6.39 20.91 -16.02
N PRO A 378 -6.98 22.12 -16.04
CA PRO A 378 -8.00 22.51 -15.06
C PRO A 378 -9.08 21.45 -14.88
N SER A 379 -9.01 20.78 -13.74
CA SER A 379 -9.78 19.59 -13.34
C SER A 379 -10.27 19.77 -11.92
N GLY A 380 -11.08 18.85 -11.43
CA GLY A 380 -11.51 18.82 -10.03
C GLY A 380 -13.03 18.68 -9.92
N CYS A 381 -13.61 19.30 -8.91
CA CYS A 381 -15.03 19.11 -8.65
C CYS A 381 -15.74 20.34 -8.08
N LEU A 382 -17.04 20.39 -8.36
CA LEU A 382 -18.00 21.29 -7.73
C LEU A 382 -18.91 20.47 -6.82
N ILE A 383 -19.02 20.87 -5.56
CA ILE A 383 -19.75 20.17 -4.50
C ILE A 383 -20.85 21.10 -4.01
N HIS A 384 -22.10 20.72 -4.26
CA HIS A 384 -23.28 21.45 -3.81
C HIS A 384 -23.93 20.72 -2.64
N ASP A 385 -23.96 21.36 -1.48
CA ASP A 385 -24.58 20.81 -0.28
C ASP A 385 -26.10 20.84 -0.41
N MET A 386 -26.75 19.71 -0.17
CA MET A 386 -28.21 19.58 -0.21
C MET A 386 -28.74 19.53 1.22
N SER A 387 -29.93 20.10 1.45
CA SER A 387 -30.52 20.27 2.78
C SER A 387 -30.86 18.96 3.53
N ASN A 388 -30.67 17.80 2.89
CA ASN A 388 -30.97 16.47 3.41
C ASN A 388 -29.73 15.69 3.90
N GLY A 389 -28.56 16.32 4.00
CA GLY A 389 -27.30 15.65 4.41
C GLY A 389 -26.60 14.90 3.27
N TYR A 390 -26.98 15.18 2.03
CA TYR A 390 -26.31 14.71 0.83
C TYR A 390 -25.64 15.88 0.11
N SER A 391 -24.66 15.58 -0.74
CA SER A 391 -24.07 16.57 -1.66
C SER A 391 -24.22 16.11 -3.10
N LYS A 392 -24.53 17.03 -4.01
CA LYS A 392 -24.36 16.80 -5.45
C LYS A 392 -22.94 17.16 -5.85
N VAL A 393 -22.20 16.18 -6.35
CA VAL A 393 -20.82 16.37 -6.82
C VAL A 393 -20.80 16.30 -8.33
N THR A 394 -20.22 17.32 -8.97
CA THR A 394 -19.91 17.31 -10.40
C THR A 394 -18.40 17.29 -10.57
N TRP A 395 -17.88 16.28 -11.23
CA TRP A 395 -16.44 16.05 -11.39
C TRP A 395 -16.04 16.27 -12.84
N VAL A 396 -14.92 16.95 -13.05
CA VAL A 396 -14.28 17.15 -14.36
C VAL A 396 -12.87 16.61 -14.26
N GLU A 397 -12.54 15.65 -15.11
CA GLU A 397 -11.18 15.19 -15.30
C GLU A 397 -10.70 15.65 -16.67
N HIS A 398 -9.59 16.38 -16.71
CA HIS A 398 -8.99 16.93 -17.92
C HIS A 398 -7.47 16.78 -17.88
N MET A 399 -6.93 15.94 -18.76
CA MET A 399 -5.54 15.51 -18.74
C MET A 399 -4.91 15.58 -20.13
N GLU A 400 -3.63 15.93 -20.17
CA GLU A 400 -2.74 15.88 -21.32
C GLU A 400 -1.67 14.82 -21.05
N ILE A 401 -1.54 13.85 -21.96
CA ILE A 401 -0.71 12.66 -21.75
C ILE A 401 0.20 12.47 -22.95
N GLU A 402 1.50 12.44 -22.71
CA GLU A 402 2.50 12.03 -23.70
C GLU A 402 2.61 10.50 -23.75
N GLU A 403 2.15 9.88 -24.85
CA GLU A 403 2.09 8.44 -25.02
C GLU A 403 3.40 7.89 -25.60
N LYS A 404 4.42 7.72 -24.74
CA LYS A 404 5.73 7.12 -25.15
C LYS A 404 5.67 5.62 -25.44
N THR A 405 4.72 4.91 -24.82
CA THR A 405 4.55 3.45 -24.96
C THR A 405 3.10 3.14 -25.29
N PRO A 406 2.82 2.26 -26.27
CA PRO A 406 1.46 1.91 -26.59
C PRO A 406 0.77 1.22 -25.40
N ILE A 407 -0.46 1.60 -25.12
CA ILE A 407 -1.29 0.92 -24.11
C ILE A 407 -1.50 -0.54 -24.51
N HIS A 408 -1.36 -1.43 -23.54
CA HIS A 408 -1.61 -2.86 -23.72
C HIS A 408 -2.99 -3.11 -24.33
N HIS A 409 -3.06 -3.94 -25.37
CA HIS A 409 -4.26 -4.14 -26.19
C HIS A 409 -5.52 -4.47 -25.36
N LEU A 410 -5.39 -5.30 -24.32
CA LEU A 410 -6.49 -5.64 -23.39
C LEU A 410 -7.19 -4.42 -22.78
N TYR A 411 -6.44 -3.38 -22.40
CA TYR A 411 -6.99 -2.22 -21.71
C TYR A 411 -7.12 -1.00 -22.62
N ARG A 412 -6.70 -1.10 -23.89
CA ARG A 412 -6.72 0.01 -24.84
C ARG A 412 -8.13 0.59 -24.99
N GLY A 413 -9.15 -0.25 -25.17
CA GLY A 413 -10.53 0.21 -25.28
C GLY A 413 -11.01 0.96 -24.04
N LEU A 414 -10.71 0.42 -22.85
CA LEU A 414 -11.09 0.99 -21.56
C LEU A 414 -10.44 2.35 -21.30
N VAL A 415 -9.14 2.49 -21.61
CA VAL A 415 -8.42 3.77 -21.47
C VAL A 415 -8.89 4.79 -22.50
N MET A 416 -8.99 4.42 -23.78
CA MET A 416 -9.39 5.34 -24.86
C MET A 416 -10.84 5.82 -24.76
N LYS A 417 -11.71 5.06 -24.09
CA LYS A 417 -13.09 5.47 -23.79
C LYS A 417 -13.21 6.37 -22.55
N GLY A 418 -12.10 6.64 -21.85
CA GLY A 418 -12.12 7.42 -20.61
C GLY A 418 -12.66 6.67 -19.40
N MET A 419 -12.85 5.34 -19.49
CA MET A 419 -13.36 4.54 -18.37
C MET A 419 -12.29 4.28 -17.30
N ALA A 420 -11.00 4.30 -17.69
CA ALA A 420 -9.88 4.05 -16.76
C ALA A 420 -9.63 5.23 -15.80
N PHE A 421 -9.64 6.45 -16.32
CA PHE A 421 -9.19 7.63 -15.59
C PHE A 421 -10.22 8.76 -15.55
N GLY A 422 -11.40 8.59 -16.16
CA GLY A 422 -12.40 9.64 -16.28
C GLY A 422 -13.25 9.88 -15.02
N ALA A 423 -14.04 10.96 -15.08
CA ALA A 423 -14.86 11.48 -13.99
C ALA A 423 -15.87 10.45 -13.42
N GLN A 424 -16.46 9.61 -14.27
CA GLN A 424 -17.41 8.58 -13.83
C GLN A 424 -16.80 7.62 -12.81
N ARG A 425 -15.52 7.25 -12.97
CA ARG A 425 -14.82 6.34 -12.06
C ARG A 425 -14.58 6.96 -10.69
N TRP A 426 -14.21 8.25 -10.66
CA TRP A 426 -14.09 9.02 -9.43
C TRP A 426 -15.42 9.06 -8.68
N LEU A 427 -16.51 9.40 -9.37
CA LEU A 427 -17.82 9.50 -8.76
C LEU A 427 -18.38 8.16 -8.29
N ALA A 428 -18.24 7.09 -9.07
CA ALA A 428 -18.65 5.75 -8.68
C ALA A 428 -17.91 5.26 -7.41
N THR A 429 -16.59 5.53 -7.34
CA THR A 429 -15.81 5.20 -6.15
C THR A 429 -16.21 6.07 -4.95
N LEU A 430 -16.45 7.36 -5.17
CA LEU A 430 -16.86 8.31 -4.12
C LEU A 430 -18.21 7.91 -3.51
N GLU A 431 -19.22 7.63 -4.35
CA GLU A 431 -20.55 7.19 -3.93
C GLU A 431 -20.44 5.95 -3.05
N ARG A 432 -19.75 4.91 -3.53
CA ARG A 432 -19.54 3.66 -2.80
C ARG A 432 -18.82 3.86 -1.47
N MET A 433 -17.81 4.73 -1.42
CA MET A 433 -17.08 5.00 -0.19
C MET A 433 -17.90 5.84 0.80
N CYS A 434 -18.70 6.79 0.34
CA CYS A 434 -19.64 7.52 1.18
C CYS A 434 -20.68 6.57 1.81
N GLU A 435 -21.22 5.61 1.04
CA GLU A 435 -22.10 4.55 1.59
C GLU A 435 -21.40 3.70 2.65
N ARG A 436 -20.14 3.30 2.39
CA ARG A 436 -19.34 2.55 3.35
C ARG A 436 -19.11 3.31 4.65
N PHE A 437 -18.81 4.61 4.58
CA PHE A 437 -18.69 5.46 5.77
C PHE A 437 -20.02 5.64 6.49
N ALA A 438 -21.14 5.77 5.78
CA ALA A 438 -22.45 5.80 6.40
C ALA A 438 -22.74 4.50 7.18
N CYS A 439 -22.38 3.33 6.63
CA CYS A 439 -22.51 2.03 7.30
C CYS A 439 -21.70 1.91 8.60
N LEU A 440 -20.58 2.64 8.70
CA LEU A 440 -19.73 2.75 9.90
C LEU A 440 -20.31 3.67 10.97
N MET A 441 -21.06 4.69 10.56
CA MET A 441 -21.62 5.72 11.46
C MET A 441 -22.99 5.32 12.03
N MET A 442 -23.71 4.40 11.39
CA MET A 442 -24.99 3.88 11.88
C MET A 442 -24.79 3.00 13.12
N HIS A 443 -25.23 3.48 14.29
CA HIS A 443 -25.14 2.78 15.59
C HIS A 443 -26.30 1.79 15.83
N GLY A 444 -26.98 1.34 14.78
CA GLY A 444 -28.18 0.49 14.88
C GLY A 444 -27.90 -0.95 14.48
N THR A 445 -28.31 -1.90 15.32
CA THR A 445 -28.49 -3.31 14.96
C THR A 445 -29.52 -3.41 13.83
N SER A 446 -29.09 -3.66 12.59
CA SER A 446 -30.00 -4.16 11.55
C SER A 446 -30.37 -5.61 11.90
N SER A 447 -31.28 -5.74 12.85
CA SER A 447 -32.07 -6.94 13.13
C SER A 447 -32.99 -7.20 11.94
N ARG A 448 -32.43 -7.73 10.86
CA ARG A 448 -33.15 -8.41 9.77
C ARG A 448 -32.08 -9.11 8.93
N ASP A 449 -31.65 -10.28 9.42
CA ASP A 449 -31.67 -11.49 8.62
C ASP A 449 -31.49 -12.70 9.55
N LEU A 450 -32.39 -13.66 9.34
CA LEU A 450 -32.55 -14.87 10.14
C LEU A 450 -31.46 -15.89 9.79
N GLY A 451 -30.79 -16.41 10.82
CA GLY A 451 -30.17 -17.74 10.78
C GLY A 451 -28.65 -17.77 10.87
N ALA A 452 -28.17 -18.08 12.08
CA ALA A 452 -26.84 -18.57 12.42
C ALA A 452 -25.63 -17.59 12.36
N SER A 453 -24.90 -17.59 13.48
CA SER A 453 -23.54 -17.06 13.70
C SER A 453 -23.39 -15.59 14.13
N ALA A 454 -22.39 -15.37 14.99
CA ALA A 454 -22.21 -14.23 15.88
C ALA A 454 -22.10 -12.88 15.14
N VAL A 455 -23.11 -12.02 15.30
CA VAL A 455 -23.05 -10.63 14.85
C VAL A 455 -22.00 -9.88 15.70
N PRO A 456 -20.99 -9.23 15.10
CA PRO A 456 -19.99 -8.46 15.84
C PRO A 456 -20.64 -7.34 16.66
N SER A 457 -20.04 -6.97 17.79
CA SER A 457 -20.41 -5.72 18.50
C SER A 457 -20.25 -4.50 17.57
N ALA A 458 -20.84 -3.35 17.91
CA ALA A 458 -20.67 -2.14 17.09
C ALA A 458 -19.18 -1.74 16.95
N GLU A 459 -18.41 -1.89 18.03
CA GLU A 459 -16.97 -1.70 18.05
C GLU A 459 -16.24 -2.76 17.20
N GLY A 460 -16.66 -4.03 17.29
CA GLY A 460 -16.13 -5.12 16.47
C GLY A 460 -16.40 -4.93 14.99
N LYS A 461 -17.60 -4.46 14.61
CA LYS A 461 -17.95 -4.07 13.23
C LYS A 461 -17.01 -3.00 12.71
N ARG A 462 -16.78 -1.95 13.51
CA ARG A 462 -15.87 -0.84 13.15
C ARG A 462 -14.43 -1.33 12.98
N SER A 463 -13.93 -2.17 13.90
CA SER A 463 -12.60 -2.75 13.81
C SER A 463 -12.45 -3.66 12.59
N MET A 464 -13.44 -4.52 12.31
CA MET A 464 -13.43 -5.42 11.14
C MET A 464 -13.44 -4.65 9.82
N MET A 465 -14.25 -3.58 9.72
CA MET A 465 -14.27 -2.72 8.54
C MET A 465 -12.96 -1.93 8.35
N LYS A 466 -12.29 -1.50 9.43
CA LYS A 466 -10.95 -0.89 9.35
C LYS A 466 -9.90 -1.88 8.87
N LEU A 467 -9.93 -3.11 9.40
CA LEU A 467 -9.05 -4.18 8.96
C LEU A 467 -9.23 -4.50 7.47
N ALA A 468 -10.49 -4.60 7.02
CA ALA A 468 -10.84 -4.84 5.62
C ALA A 468 -10.42 -3.67 4.71
N GLN A 469 -10.61 -2.42 5.15
CA GLN A 469 -10.12 -1.23 4.41
C GLN A 469 -8.60 -1.30 4.19
N ARG A 470 -7.84 -1.66 5.24
CA ARG A 470 -6.39 -1.82 5.11
C ARG A 470 -6.01 -2.97 4.17
N MET A 471 -6.76 -4.06 4.20
CA MET A 471 -6.60 -5.18 3.26
C MET A 471 -6.77 -4.70 1.80
N ILE A 472 -7.81 -3.91 1.51
CA ILE A 472 -8.04 -3.32 0.19
C ILE A 472 -6.89 -2.38 -0.21
N SER A 473 -6.46 -1.49 0.68
CA SER A 473 -5.36 -0.55 0.39
C SER A 473 -4.06 -1.29 0.08
N ASN A 474 -3.72 -2.32 0.85
CA ASN A 474 -2.51 -3.14 0.62
C ASN A 474 -2.59 -3.90 -0.72
N PHE A 475 -3.77 -4.44 -1.06
CA PHE A 475 -3.99 -5.10 -2.35
C PHE A 475 -3.78 -4.13 -3.52
N CYS A 476 -4.41 -2.96 -3.47
CA CYS A 476 -4.31 -1.94 -4.50
C CYS A 476 -2.86 -1.47 -4.69
N ALA A 477 -2.13 -1.27 -3.58
CA ALA A 477 -0.72 -0.90 -3.61
C ALA A 477 0.16 -1.98 -4.27
N SER A 478 -0.12 -3.27 -4.05
CA SER A 478 0.68 -4.37 -4.64
C SER A 478 0.47 -4.62 -6.13
N ILE A 479 -0.67 -4.22 -6.69
CA ILE A 479 -0.94 -4.35 -8.13
C ILE A 479 -0.33 -3.18 -8.91
N SER A 480 -0.14 -2.05 -8.24
CA SER A 480 0.28 -0.80 -8.85
C SER A 480 1.58 -0.97 -9.65
N ALA A 481 1.56 -0.54 -10.91
CA ALA A 481 2.71 -0.53 -11.81
C ALA A 481 3.68 0.65 -11.51
N SER A 482 3.80 1.08 -10.25
CA SER A 482 4.59 2.26 -9.90
C SER A 482 6.06 2.08 -10.26
N ASN A 483 6.71 3.16 -10.70
CA ASN A 483 8.11 3.18 -11.14
C ASN A 483 9.13 2.81 -10.03
N GLY A 484 8.70 2.59 -8.78
CA GLY A 484 9.55 2.09 -7.70
C GLY A 484 9.61 0.56 -7.60
N HIS A 485 8.63 -0.15 -8.17
CA HIS A 485 8.56 -1.61 -8.12
C HIS A 485 8.83 -2.14 -9.52
N ARG A 486 10.09 -2.52 -9.80
CA ARG A 486 10.46 -3.04 -11.13
C ARG A 486 9.82 -4.42 -11.33
N TRP A 487 8.63 -4.44 -11.91
CA TRP A 487 7.93 -5.66 -12.30
C TRP A 487 8.81 -6.44 -13.27
N THR A 488 9.15 -7.67 -12.89
CA THR A 488 9.83 -8.60 -13.80
C THR A 488 8.77 -9.44 -14.47
N THR A 489 8.74 -9.40 -15.81
CA THR A 489 7.81 -10.22 -16.58
C THR A 489 8.40 -11.60 -16.71
N LEU A 490 7.73 -12.62 -16.17
CA LEU A 490 8.11 -14.00 -16.37
C LEU A 490 7.42 -14.49 -17.63
N SER A 491 8.20 -14.70 -18.68
CA SER A 491 7.69 -15.32 -19.91
C SER A 491 7.73 -16.84 -19.72
N GLY A 492 6.60 -17.42 -19.30
CA GLY A 492 6.37 -18.88 -19.33
C GLY A 492 5.71 -19.31 -20.64
N LEU A 493 5.65 -20.62 -20.90
CA LEU A 493 5.02 -21.24 -22.09
C LEU A 493 3.51 -20.93 -22.28
N ASN A 494 2.88 -20.22 -21.34
CA ASN A 494 1.47 -19.86 -21.39
C ASN A 494 1.33 -18.34 -21.65
N ASP A 495 0.46 -17.97 -22.57
CA ASP A 495 0.21 -16.61 -23.13
C ASP A 495 -0.27 -15.54 -22.12
N VAL A 496 -0.19 -15.82 -20.81
CA VAL A 496 -0.84 -15.05 -19.74
C VAL A 496 0.10 -14.03 -19.06
N GLY A 497 1.38 -13.94 -19.47
CA GLY A 497 2.29 -12.84 -19.11
C GLY A 497 2.25 -12.41 -17.64
N VAL A 498 2.63 -13.29 -16.71
CA VAL A 498 2.61 -12.99 -15.26
C VAL A 498 3.73 -12.01 -14.91
N ARG A 499 3.37 -10.94 -14.19
CA ARG A 499 4.34 -10.01 -13.63
C ARG A 499 4.57 -10.32 -12.16
N VAL A 500 5.81 -10.23 -11.71
CA VAL A 500 6.19 -10.45 -10.31
C VAL A 500 6.99 -9.27 -9.78
N THR A 501 6.67 -8.86 -8.55
CA THR A 501 7.45 -7.93 -7.73
C THR A 501 7.74 -8.57 -6.38
N VAL A 502 8.88 -8.19 -5.80
CA VAL A 502 9.25 -8.63 -4.46
C VAL A 502 9.46 -7.41 -3.59
N HIS A 503 8.86 -7.44 -2.41
CA HIS A 503 9.04 -6.41 -1.41
C HIS A 503 9.45 -7.04 -0.08
N LYS A 504 10.34 -6.36 0.64
CA LYS A 504 10.77 -6.74 1.98
C LYS A 504 10.00 -5.90 2.97
N SER A 505 9.15 -6.53 3.79
CA SER A 505 8.32 -5.81 4.74
C SER A 505 8.78 -6.03 6.17
N MET A 506 8.87 -4.92 6.90
CA MET A 506 9.01 -4.87 8.36
C MET A 506 7.90 -4.02 8.99
N ASP A 507 6.90 -3.63 8.20
CA ASP A 507 5.92 -2.64 8.58
C ASP A 507 4.83 -3.25 9.50
N PRO A 508 4.32 -2.49 10.50
CA PRO A 508 3.23 -2.95 11.34
C PRO A 508 2.01 -3.37 10.51
N GLY A 509 1.50 -4.58 10.75
CA GLY A 509 0.33 -5.10 10.03
C GLY A 509 0.64 -5.79 8.70
N GLN A 510 1.91 -5.96 8.35
CA GLN A 510 2.35 -6.93 7.34
C GLN A 510 3.22 -8.01 8.00
N PRO A 511 3.27 -9.23 7.44
CA PRO A 511 4.17 -10.24 7.95
C PRO A 511 5.63 -9.81 7.71
N SER A 512 6.44 -9.91 8.76
CA SER A 512 7.88 -9.65 8.66
C SER A 512 8.53 -10.68 7.74
N GLY A 513 9.22 -10.21 6.69
CA GLY A 513 9.90 -11.10 5.76
C GLY A 513 9.94 -10.61 4.31
N VAL A 514 10.14 -11.56 3.41
CA VAL A 514 10.16 -11.35 1.95
C VAL A 514 8.81 -11.78 1.38
N VAL A 515 8.07 -10.81 0.85
CA VAL A 515 6.75 -11.03 0.25
C VAL A 515 6.88 -10.87 -1.26
N LEU A 516 6.33 -11.85 -1.98
CA LEU A 516 6.26 -11.85 -3.43
C LEU A 516 4.83 -11.53 -3.85
N SER A 517 4.68 -10.48 -4.66
CA SER A 517 3.42 -10.07 -5.26
C SER A 517 3.44 -10.42 -6.73
N ALA A 518 2.46 -11.20 -7.17
CA ALA A 518 2.37 -11.62 -8.55
C ALA A 518 0.98 -11.32 -9.10
N ALA A 519 0.92 -10.80 -10.32
CA ALA A 519 -0.33 -10.37 -10.94
C ALA A 519 -0.36 -10.66 -12.44
N THR A 520 -1.55 -10.93 -12.96
CA THR A 520 -1.82 -11.08 -14.39
C THR A 520 -3.21 -10.54 -14.73
N SER A 521 -3.42 -10.20 -16.00
CA SER A 521 -4.71 -9.77 -16.53
C SER A 521 -5.15 -10.67 -17.68
N ILE A 522 -6.42 -11.06 -17.67
CA ILE A 522 -7.07 -11.90 -18.68
C ILE A 522 -8.38 -11.26 -19.13
N ARG A 523 -8.85 -11.68 -20.31
CA ARG A 523 -10.17 -11.31 -20.85
C ARG A 523 -11.08 -12.53 -20.84
N LEU A 524 -12.32 -12.38 -20.37
CA LEU A 524 -13.35 -13.43 -20.41
C LEU A 524 -14.60 -12.94 -21.18
N PRO A 525 -15.23 -13.79 -22.01
CA PRO A 525 -16.48 -13.47 -22.71
C PRO A 525 -17.72 -13.63 -21.79
N VAL A 526 -17.59 -13.18 -20.54
CA VAL A 526 -18.60 -13.30 -19.49
C VAL A 526 -18.81 -11.92 -18.88
N SER A 527 -20.06 -11.59 -18.56
CA SER A 527 -20.39 -10.27 -18.01
C SER A 527 -19.69 -10.04 -16.67
N PRO A 528 -19.26 -8.80 -16.35
CA PRO A 528 -18.64 -8.46 -15.07
C PRO A 528 -19.48 -8.90 -13.86
N GLU A 529 -20.80 -8.79 -13.92
CA GLU A 529 -21.71 -9.14 -12.82
C GLU A 529 -21.74 -10.66 -12.57
N SER A 530 -21.68 -11.45 -13.64
CA SER A 530 -21.65 -12.90 -13.56
C SER A 530 -20.32 -13.38 -12.96
N VAL A 531 -19.21 -12.78 -13.38
CA VAL A 531 -17.87 -13.04 -12.82
C VAL A 531 -17.81 -12.62 -11.34
N PHE A 532 -18.35 -11.45 -11.00
CA PHE A 532 -18.38 -10.96 -9.63
C PHE A 532 -19.21 -11.88 -8.72
N SER A 533 -20.35 -12.36 -9.21
CA SER A 533 -21.19 -13.32 -8.49
C SER A 533 -20.48 -14.67 -8.32
N PHE A 534 -19.74 -15.13 -9.33
CA PHE A 534 -18.95 -16.36 -9.28
C PHE A 534 -17.87 -16.34 -8.18
N PHE A 535 -17.13 -15.23 -8.03
CA PHE A 535 -16.08 -15.12 -7.00
C PHE A 535 -16.64 -14.97 -5.58
N ARG A 536 -17.88 -14.49 -5.43
CA ARG A 536 -18.53 -14.34 -4.13
C ARG A 536 -19.22 -15.61 -3.64
N ASN A 537 -19.60 -16.49 -4.56
CA ASN A 537 -20.41 -17.66 -4.22
C ASN A 537 -19.59 -18.71 -3.45
N GLU A 538 -20.08 -19.07 -2.27
CA GLU A 538 -19.48 -20.04 -1.34
C GLU A 538 -19.34 -21.44 -1.96
N GLN A 539 -20.26 -21.82 -2.85
CA GLN A 539 -20.33 -23.15 -3.47
C GLN A 539 -19.33 -23.29 -4.62
N THR A 540 -19.01 -22.20 -5.31
CA THR A 540 -18.06 -22.18 -6.43
C THR A 540 -16.64 -21.88 -5.99
N ARG A 541 -16.44 -21.38 -4.76
CA ARG A 541 -15.12 -20.99 -4.23
C ARG A 541 -14.09 -22.11 -4.30
N SER A 542 -14.47 -23.35 -3.99
CA SER A 542 -13.56 -24.50 -4.03
C SER A 542 -13.00 -24.82 -5.42
N GLN A 543 -13.61 -24.28 -6.48
CA GLN A 543 -13.18 -24.50 -7.86
C GLN A 543 -11.93 -23.68 -8.21
N TRP A 544 -11.64 -22.60 -7.48
CA TRP A 544 -10.54 -21.68 -7.80
C TRP A 544 -9.68 -21.26 -6.60
N ASP A 545 -10.21 -21.32 -5.38
CA ASP A 545 -9.50 -20.85 -4.18
C ASP A 545 -8.65 -21.96 -3.57
N VAL A 546 -7.34 -21.80 -3.67
CA VAL A 546 -6.36 -22.72 -3.07
C VAL A 546 -6.47 -22.74 -1.54
N LEU A 547 -6.89 -21.65 -0.89
CA LEU A 547 -7.05 -21.60 0.57
C LEU A 547 -8.19 -22.49 1.08
N SER A 548 -9.15 -22.85 0.22
CA SER A 548 -10.25 -23.74 0.59
C SER A 548 -9.83 -25.20 0.71
N ASN A 549 -8.65 -25.57 0.17
CA ASN A 549 -8.18 -26.96 0.03
C ASN A 549 -9.24 -27.88 -0.60
N GLY A 550 -10.05 -27.36 -1.53
CA GLY A 550 -11.13 -28.10 -2.19
C GLY A 550 -12.38 -28.31 -1.32
N ASN A 551 -12.41 -27.79 -0.10
CA ASN A 551 -13.58 -27.88 0.78
C ASN A 551 -14.59 -26.77 0.46
N SER A 552 -15.86 -27.05 0.73
CA SER A 552 -16.87 -25.99 0.78
C SER A 552 -16.54 -25.01 1.92
N VAL A 553 -16.85 -23.73 1.69
CA VAL A 553 -16.77 -22.69 2.71
C VAL A 553 -18.15 -22.35 3.24
N GLN A 554 -18.19 -21.86 4.47
CA GLN A 554 -19.37 -21.32 5.12
C GLN A 554 -19.09 -19.91 5.60
N GLU A 555 -20.00 -18.97 5.33
CA GLU A 555 -19.98 -17.65 5.94
C GLU A 555 -20.30 -17.70 7.45
N VAL A 556 -19.42 -17.11 8.25
CA VAL A 556 -19.50 -17.07 9.73
C VAL A 556 -19.90 -15.69 10.23
N ALA A 557 -19.58 -14.64 9.49
CA ALA A 557 -20.00 -13.28 9.79
C ALA A 557 -20.14 -12.47 8.51
N HIS A 558 -21.10 -11.55 8.51
CA HIS A 558 -21.42 -10.68 7.39
C HIS A 558 -21.61 -9.24 7.85
N ILE A 559 -20.98 -8.29 7.15
CA ILE A 559 -21.21 -6.86 7.31
C ILE A 559 -21.48 -6.25 5.94
N SER A 560 -22.68 -5.72 5.75
CA SER A 560 -22.99 -4.92 4.55
C SER A 560 -22.21 -3.60 4.58
N SER A 561 -21.61 -3.23 3.44
CA SER A 561 -20.78 -2.02 3.26
C SER A 561 -21.36 -1.03 2.26
N GLY A 562 -22.56 -1.26 1.72
CA GLY A 562 -23.27 -0.34 0.85
C GLY A 562 -24.68 -0.82 0.52
N GLN A 563 -25.37 -0.13 -0.39
CA GLN A 563 -26.74 -0.49 -0.80
C GLN A 563 -26.80 -1.75 -1.64
N HIS A 564 -25.79 -1.96 -2.49
CA HIS A 564 -25.72 -3.14 -3.33
C HIS A 564 -25.43 -4.38 -2.47
N PRO A 565 -26.19 -5.49 -2.59
CA PRO A 565 -25.99 -6.71 -1.78
C PRO A 565 -24.62 -7.38 -2.05
N GLY A 566 -23.95 -6.96 -3.11
CA GLY A 566 -22.55 -7.25 -3.45
C GLY A 566 -21.51 -6.69 -2.49
N ASN A 567 -21.83 -5.57 -1.86
CA ASN A 567 -20.89 -4.76 -1.11
C ASN A 567 -20.93 -5.21 0.34
N CYS A 568 -19.97 -6.06 0.71
CA CYS A 568 -19.89 -6.62 2.07
C CYS A 568 -18.47 -6.98 2.49
N VAL A 569 -18.29 -7.07 3.80
CA VAL A 569 -17.15 -7.71 4.45
C VAL A 569 -17.66 -9.00 5.07
N SER A 570 -17.10 -10.12 4.63
CA SER A 570 -17.50 -11.47 5.04
C SER A 570 -16.33 -12.21 5.69
N LEU A 571 -16.64 -13.04 6.67
CA LEU A 571 -15.67 -13.94 7.32
C LEU A 571 -16.06 -15.38 7.00
N LEU A 572 -15.20 -16.09 6.27
CA LEU A 572 -15.49 -17.43 5.78
C LEU A 572 -14.66 -18.49 6.53
N ARG A 573 -15.24 -19.68 6.70
CA ARG A 573 -14.61 -20.85 7.29
C ARG A 573 -14.71 -22.03 6.34
N ALA A 574 -13.61 -22.72 6.08
CA ALA A 574 -13.63 -23.97 5.33
C ALA A 574 -14.23 -25.11 6.19
N LEU A 575 -15.23 -25.81 5.64
CA LEU A 575 -15.88 -26.95 6.28
C LEU A 575 -14.90 -28.13 6.34
N ASN A 576 -14.94 -28.91 7.43
CA ASN A 576 -14.03 -30.03 7.75
C ASN A 576 -12.57 -29.69 8.12
N ALA A 577 -12.21 -28.42 8.20
CA ALA A 577 -10.92 -28.01 8.76
C ALA A 577 -10.97 -28.00 10.30
N SER A 578 -11.35 -29.11 10.93
CA SER A 578 -11.47 -29.25 12.40
C SER A 578 -10.14 -29.04 13.15
N GLN A 579 -9.03 -28.86 12.43
CA GLN A 579 -7.70 -28.54 12.96
C GLN A 579 -7.15 -27.17 12.52
N ASN A 580 -7.82 -26.42 11.63
CA ASN A 580 -7.30 -25.10 11.21
C ASN A 580 -7.97 -23.97 12.00
N ASN A 581 -7.17 -23.30 12.82
CA ASN A 581 -7.48 -22.00 13.43
C ASN A 581 -7.48 -20.84 12.41
N MET A 582 -7.71 -21.10 11.12
CA MET A 582 -7.63 -20.11 10.05
C MET A 582 -9.01 -19.85 9.46
N LEU A 583 -9.33 -18.57 9.32
CA LEU A 583 -10.50 -18.05 8.63
C LEU A 583 -10.05 -17.22 7.43
N ILE A 584 -11.00 -16.90 6.55
CA ILE A 584 -10.75 -16.04 5.39
C ILE A 584 -11.55 -14.77 5.57
N LEU A 585 -10.86 -13.64 5.76
CA LEU A 585 -11.47 -12.33 5.68
C LEU A 585 -11.63 -11.96 4.20
N GLN A 586 -12.83 -11.59 3.78
CA GLN A 586 -13.12 -11.16 2.42
C GLN A 586 -13.83 -9.82 2.42
N GLU A 587 -13.43 -8.92 1.53
CA GLU A 587 -14.23 -7.75 1.16
C GLU A 587 -14.55 -7.83 -0.33
N SER A 588 -15.84 -7.76 -0.66
CA SER A 588 -16.33 -7.66 -2.03
C SER A 588 -17.02 -6.33 -2.23
N CYS A 589 -16.77 -5.67 -3.35
CA CYS A 589 -17.43 -4.43 -3.71
C CYS A 589 -17.62 -4.30 -5.22
N THR A 590 -18.68 -3.61 -5.63
CA THR A 590 -19.01 -3.34 -7.02
C THR A 590 -19.69 -1.99 -7.15
N ASP A 591 -19.42 -1.31 -8.25
CA ASP A 591 -20.02 -0.05 -8.67
C ASP A 591 -20.04 0.03 -10.21
N SER A 592 -20.48 1.17 -10.77
CA SER A 592 -20.57 1.36 -12.23
C SER A 592 -19.22 1.37 -12.96
N SER A 593 -18.09 1.48 -12.24
CA SER A 593 -16.75 1.46 -12.82
C SER A 593 -16.08 0.08 -12.80
N GLY A 594 -16.61 -0.85 -12.00
CA GLY A 594 -16.12 -2.22 -11.91
C GLY A 594 -16.36 -2.86 -10.54
N SER A 595 -15.77 -4.04 -10.35
CA SER A 595 -15.91 -4.83 -9.13
C SER A 595 -14.56 -5.31 -8.61
N LEU A 596 -14.52 -5.61 -7.32
CA LEU A 596 -13.33 -6.03 -6.60
C LEU A 596 -13.72 -7.11 -5.59
N VAL A 597 -12.94 -8.19 -5.52
CA VAL A 597 -13.05 -9.23 -4.49
C VAL A 597 -11.67 -9.48 -3.93
N VAL A 598 -11.41 -9.05 -2.69
CA VAL A 598 -10.12 -9.21 -2.02
C VAL A 598 -10.32 -10.04 -0.77
N TYR A 599 -9.41 -10.96 -0.52
CA TYR A 599 -9.43 -11.81 0.65
C TYR A 599 -8.02 -12.04 1.21
N ALA A 600 -7.96 -12.35 2.50
CA ALA A 600 -6.73 -12.71 3.18
C ALA A 600 -7.00 -13.79 4.24
N PRO A 601 -6.08 -14.74 4.44
CA PRO A 601 -6.15 -15.66 5.57
C PRO A 601 -5.90 -14.89 6.89
N ILE A 602 -6.67 -15.20 7.91
CA ILE A 602 -6.55 -14.62 9.26
C ILE A 602 -6.72 -15.72 10.32
N ASP A 603 -5.91 -15.67 11.37
CA ASP A 603 -5.99 -16.62 12.47
C ASP A 603 -7.12 -16.27 13.46
N LEU A 604 -7.65 -17.31 14.11
CA LEU A 604 -8.77 -17.22 15.04
C LEU A 604 -8.47 -16.32 16.27
N PRO A 605 -7.24 -16.29 16.83
CA PRO A 605 -6.89 -15.31 17.85
C PRO A 605 -6.95 -13.86 17.35
N ALA A 606 -6.40 -13.55 16.17
CA ALA A 606 -6.43 -12.18 15.66
C ALA A 606 -7.86 -11.71 15.34
N ILE A 607 -8.71 -12.55 14.76
CA ILE A 607 -10.10 -12.15 14.51
C ILE A 607 -10.87 -11.93 15.82
N ASN A 608 -10.57 -12.66 16.89
CA ASN A 608 -11.21 -12.43 18.20
C ASN A 608 -10.86 -11.05 18.76
N ILE A 609 -9.61 -10.59 18.57
CA ILE A 609 -9.16 -9.22 18.91
C ILE A 609 -9.94 -8.18 18.09
N VAL A 610 -10.13 -8.43 16.79
CA VAL A 610 -10.92 -7.53 15.93
C VAL A 610 -12.37 -7.48 16.39
N MET A 611 -12.96 -8.64 16.68
CA MET A 611 -14.35 -8.78 17.11
C MET A 611 -14.61 -8.18 18.49
N SER A 612 -13.60 -8.11 19.37
CA SER A 612 -13.68 -7.39 20.65
C SER A 612 -13.65 -5.86 20.50
N GLY A 613 -13.35 -5.35 19.29
CA GLY A 613 -13.27 -3.92 19.01
C GLY A 613 -11.90 -3.30 19.24
N GLU A 614 -10.87 -4.12 19.48
CA GLU A 614 -9.49 -3.67 19.62
C GLU A 614 -8.91 -3.19 18.28
N ASP A 615 -7.75 -2.51 18.34
CA ASP A 615 -7.10 -1.92 17.17
C ASP A 615 -6.48 -3.00 16.25
N PRO A 616 -6.93 -3.11 14.98
CA PRO A 616 -6.42 -4.13 14.07
C PRO A 616 -5.05 -3.79 13.47
N SER A 617 -4.45 -2.64 13.79
CA SER A 617 -3.24 -2.11 13.14
C SER A 617 -2.01 -3.03 13.17
N TYR A 618 -1.93 -3.98 14.10
CA TYR A 618 -0.79 -4.92 14.18
C TYR A 618 -1.03 -6.28 13.53
N ILE A 619 -2.26 -6.57 13.10
CA ILE A 619 -2.61 -7.89 12.52
C ILE A 619 -1.96 -8.00 11.14
N PRO A 620 -1.10 -8.99 10.88
CA PRO A 620 -0.47 -9.16 9.57
C PRO A 620 -1.48 -9.69 8.55
N LEU A 621 -1.59 -9.03 7.38
CA LEU A 621 -2.41 -9.51 6.25
C LEU A 621 -1.61 -9.58 4.96
N LEU A 622 -1.87 -10.62 4.17
CA LEU A 622 -1.40 -10.77 2.79
C LEU A 622 -2.63 -10.88 1.87
N PRO A 623 -3.12 -9.76 1.35
CA PRO A 623 -4.29 -9.79 0.49
C PRO A 623 -4.00 -10.43 -0.86
N SER A 624 -4.97 -11.19 -1.32
CA SER A 624 -5.07 -11.80 -2.63
C SER A 624 -6.46 -11.50 -3.19
N GLY A 625 -6.63 -11.51 -4.50
CA GLY A 625 -7.94 -11.14 -5.04
C GLY A 625 -8.01 -10.89 -6.53
N PHE A 626 -9.16 -10.33 -6.91
CA PHE A 626 -9.58 -10.13 -8.28
C PHE A 626 -10.12 -8.72 -8.47
N THR A 627 -9.70 -8.07 -9.55
CA THR A 627 -10.35 -6.87 -10.08
C THR A 627 -11.09 -7.24 -11.35
N ILE A 628 -12.33 -6.80 -11.50
CA ILE A 628 -13.22 -7.13 -12.61
C ILE A 628 -13.67 -5.81 -13.23
N LEU A 629 -13.34 -5.59 -14.49
CA LEU A 629 -13.71 -4.38 -15.23
C LEU A 629 -14.53 -4.75 -16.47
N PRO A 630 -15.46 -3.87 -16.92
CA PRO A 630 -16.21 -4.11 -18.14
C PRO A 630 -15.30 -4.09 -19.36
N ASP A 631 -15.48 -5.06 -20.25
CA ASP A 631 -14.84 -5.09 -21.56
C ASP A 631 -15.87 -4.82 -22.65
N GLU A 632 -15.88 -3.57 -23.12
CA GLU A 632 -16.70 -3.16 -24.24
C GLU A 632 -15.84 -3.00 -25.50
N GLU A 633 -15.58 -4.09 -26.22
CA GLU A 633 -15.09 -3.95 -27.59
C GLU A 633 -16.22 -3.56 -28.55
N PRO A 634 -15.92 -2.76 -29.59
CA PRO A 634 -16.87 -2.50 -30.66
C PRO A 634 -17.12 -3.82 -31.40
N GLY A 635 -18.35 -4.34 -31.31
CA GLY A 635 -18.76 -5.47 -32.13
C GLY A 635 -18.51 -5.17 -33.60
N VAL A 636 -17.64 -5.96 -34.22
CA VAL A 636 -17.55 -6.07 -35.67
C VAL A 636 -18.84 -6.78 -36.13
N GLY A 637 -19.71 -6.06 -36.83
CA GLY A 637 -20.73 -6.65 -37.70
C GLY A 637 -22.18 -6.59 -37.20
N GLY A 638 -22.93 -5.65 -37.78
CA GLY A 638 -24.34 -5.70 -38.21
C GLY A 638 -25.31 -6.72 -37.59
N GLY A 639 -26.39 -6.17 -37.02
CA GLY A 639 -27.64 -6.88 -36.82
C GLY A 639 -28.56 -6.15 -35.87
N ALA A 640 -29.53 -5.40 -36.40
CA ALA A 640 -30.66 -4.93 -35.62
C ALA A 640 -31.46 -6.16 -35.14
N SER A 641 -31.13 -6.65 -33.94
CA SER A 641 -31.84 -7.75 -33.29
C SER A 641 -32.32 -7.27 -31.93
N THR A 642 -33.63 -7.16 -31.80
CA THR A 642 -34.39 -6.71 -30.63
C THR A 642 -34.44 -7.79 -29.53
N SER A 643 -33.28 -8.25 -29.07
CA SER A 643 -33.18 -9.10 -27.88
C SER A 643 -32.20 -8.47 -26.88
N SER A 644 -32.73 -8.06 -25.75
CA SER A 644 -32.06 -7.42 -24.62
C SER A 644 -31.04 -8.34 -23.95
N ASN A 645 -29.81 -8.37 -24.47
CA ASN A 645 -28.57 -8.53 -23.71
C ASN A 645 -27.37 -8.51 -24.67
N PRO A 646 -26.61 -7.40 -24.78
CA PRO A 646 -25.27 -7.49 -25.34
C PRO A 646 -24.44 -8.27 -24.31
N SER A 647 -24.05 -9.49 -24.63
CA SER A 647 -23.13 -10.28 -23.80
C SER A 647 -21.75 -9.60 -23.80
N GLY A 648 -21.59 -8.58 -22.95
CA GLY A 648 -20.33 -7.88 -22.75
C GLY A 648 -19.29 -8.78 -22.10
N GLY A 649 -18.03 -8.62 -22.48
CA GLY A 649 -16.92 -9.31 -21.85
C GLY A 649 -16.52 -8.67 -20.53
N SER A 650 -15.53 -9.26 -19.88
CA SER A 650 -14.89 -8.72 -18.68
C SER A 650 -13.37 -8.81 -18.79
N LEU A 651 -12.70 -7.81 -18.22
CA LEU A 651 -11.26 -7.84 -17.96
C LEU A 651 -11.06 -8.20 -16.50
N ILE A 652 -10.28 -9.24 -16.23
CA ILE A 652 -10.00 -9.71 -14.88
C ILE A 652 -8.51 -9.57 -14.60
N THR A 653 -8.17 -8.87 -13.53
CA THR A 653 -6.82 -8.90 -12.96
C THR A 653 -6.83 -9.84 -11.76
N VAL A 654 -5.98 -10.87 -11.79
CA VAL A 654 -5.72 -11.78 -10.66
C VAL A 654 -4.42 -11.34 -10.00
N ALA A 655 -4.41 -11.21 -8.67
CA ALA A 655 -3.19 -10.88 -7.93
C ALA A 655 -3.09 -11.62 -6.60
N PHE A 656 -1.90 -12.15 -6.32
CA PHE A 656 -1.58 -12.86 -5.08
C PHE A 656 -0.38 -12.24 -4.38
N GLN A 657 -0.45 -12.20 -3.04
CA GLN A 657 0.68 -11.89 -2.18
C GLN A 657 1.04 -13.12 -1.34
N ILE A 658 2.31 -13.51 -1.38
CA ILE A 658 2.80 -14.74 -0.75
C ILE A 658 4.06 -14.44 0.03
N LEU A 659 4.08 -14.83 1.31
CA LEU A 659 5.29 -14.79 2.13
C LEU A 659 6.21 -15.93 1.72
N VAL A 660 7.34 -15.59 1.12
CA VAL A 660 8.35 -16.57 0.67
C VAL A 660 9.30 -16.95 1.80
N SER A 661 9.60 -16.00 2.69
CA SER A 661 10.45 -16.21 3.85
C SER A 661 10.08 -15.26 4.96
N SER A 662 10.04 -15.74 6.20
CA SER A 662 9.90 -14.90 7.41
C SER A 662 11.19 -14.17 7.78
N LEU A 663 12.32 -14.52 7.16
CA LEU A 663 13.59 -13.83 7.33
C LEU A 663 13.73 -12.73 6.26
N PRO A 664 13.78 -11.44 6.64
CA PRO A 664 13.93 -10.32 5.69
C PRO A 664 15.27 -10.35 4.92
N SER A 665 16.27 -11.05 5.45
CA SER A 665 17.58 -11.26 4.84
C SER A 665 17.59 -12.37 3.78
N ALA A 666 16.54 -13.18 3.69
CA ALA A 666 16.48 -14.29 2.74
C ALA A 666 16.56 -13.78 1.30
N ARG A 667 17.30 -14.53 0.48
CA ARG A 667 17.34 -14.33 -0.96
C ARG A 667 16.21 -15.12 -1.61
N LEU A 668 15.63 -14.56 -2.67
CA LEU A 668 14.68 -15.28 -3.49
C LEU A 668 15.40 -16.40 -4.23
N ASN A 669 14.80 -17.59 -4.26
CA ASN A 669 15.18 -18.64 -5.19
C ASN A 669 14.24 -18.62 -6.41
N LEU A 670 14.76 -19.06 -7.56
CA LEU A 670 13.99 -19.19 -8.80
C LEU A 670 12.79 -20.14 -8.63
N GLU A 671 12.91 -21.11 -7.74
CA GLU A 671 11.87 -22.07 -7.40
C GLU A 671 10.63 -21.41 -6.79
N SER A 672 10.79 -20.44 -5.87
CA SER A 672 9.66 -19.69 -5.30
C SER A 672 8.94 -18.89 -6.37
N VAL A 673 9.70 -18.20 -7.24
CA VAL A 673 9.15 -17.41 -8.34
C VAL A 673 8.36 -18.30 -9.32
N THR A 674 8.91 -19.48 -9.65
CA THR A 674 8.26 -20.47 -10.52
C THR A 674 7.00 -21.04 -9.88
N THR A 675 7.04 -21.32 -8.57
CA THR A 675 5.89 -21.82 -7.80
C THR A 675 4.73 -20.83 -7.82
N VAL A 676 5.01 -19.54 -7.62
CA VAL A 676 3.97 -18.50 -7.67
C VAL A 676 3.43 -18.32 -9.09
N ASN A 677 4.30 -18.35 -10.10
CA ASN A 677 3.88 -18.29 -11.50
C ASN A 677 2.94 -19.46 -11.86
N ASN A 678 3.28 -20.67 -11.41
CA ASN A 678 2.45 -21.87 -11.61
C ASN A 678 1.13 -21.77 -10.84
N LEU A 679 1.14 -21.23 -9.62
CA LEU A 679 -0.06 -21.01 -8.83
C LEU A 679 -1.05 -20.09 -9.55
N ILE A 680 -0.59 -18.91 -9.99
CA ILE A 680 -1.43 -17.95 -10.74
C ILE A 680 -1.93 -18.57 -12.04
N SER A 681 -1.06 -19.23 -12.79
CA SER A 681 -1.43 -19.87 -14.06
C SER A 681 -2.49 -20.94 -13.85
N THR A 682 -2.35 -21.76 -12.80
CA THR A 682 -3.31 -22.80 -12.45
C THR A 682 -4.65 -22.21 -12.03
N THR A 683 -4.65 -21.16 -11.19
CA THR A 683 -5.89 -20.48 -10.80
C THR A 683 -6.60 -19.84 -12.00
N VAL A 684 -5.86 -19.22 -12.92
CA VAL A 684 -6.43 -18.68 -14.17
C VAL A 684 -7.08 -19.79 -14.99
N GLN A 685 -6.42 -20.94 -15.14
CA GLN A 685 -6.98 -22.09 -15.87
C GLN A 685 -8.23 -22.65 -15.18
N GLN A 686 -8.23 -22.74 -13.85
CA GLN A 686 -9.39 -23.15 -13.05
C GLN A 686 -10.57 -22.20 -13.21
N ILE A 687 -10.33 -20.88 -13.18
CA ILE A 687 -11.36 -19.87 -13.40
C ILE A 687 -11.94 -20.00 -14.82
N LYS A 688 -11.08 -20.12 -15.84
CA LYS A 688 -11.51 -20.34 -17.23
C LYS A 688 -12.34 -21.63 -17.35
N ALA A 689 -11.93 -22.73 -16.72
CA ALA A 689 -12.66 -23.98 -16.74
C ALA A 689 -14.01 -23.89 -16.05
N ALA A 690 -14.06 -23.31 -14.85
CA ALA A 690 -15.28 -23.13 -14.06
C ALA A 690 -16.32 -22.26 -14.78
N LEU A 691 -15.86 -21.27 -15.57
CA LEU A 691 -16.70 -20.40 -16.38
C LEU A 691 -16.91 -20.90 -17.81
N ASN A 692 -16.57 -22.17 -18.11
CA ASN A 692 -16.70 -22.79 -19.44
C ASN A 692 -15.98 -22.03 -20.58
N CYS A 693 -14.86 -21.38 -20.27
CA CYS A 693 -14.03 -20.58 -21.17
C CYS A 693 -12.69 -21.26 -21.51
N SER A 694 -12.58 -22.59 -21.40
CA SER A 694 -11.32 -23.35 -21.53
C SER A 694 -10.69 -23.31 -22.93
N SER A 695 -11.43 -22.91 -23.96
CA SER A 695 -10.97 -22.91 -25.37
C SER A 695 -10.34 -21.58 -25.83
N MET A 696 -10.05 -20.65 -24.91
CA MET A 696 -9.41 -19.35 -25.20
C MET A 696 -8.20 -19.08 -24.30
#